data_AF-A0A2L2TZN8-F1
#
_entry.id   AF-A0A2L2TZN8-F1
#
_cell.length_a   1.000
_cell.length_b   1.000
_cell.length_c   1.000
_cell.angle_alpha   90.00
_cell.angle_beta   90.00
_cell.angle_gamma   90.00
#
_symmetry.space_group_name_H-M   'P 1'
#
loop_
_entity.id
_entity.type
_entity.pdbx_description
1 polymer ?
#
loop_
_entity_poly.entity_id
_entity_poly.type
_entity_poly.pdbx_seq_one_letter_code
_entity_poly.pdbx_strand_id
1 'polypeptide(L)'
;MSGHLEVLPRDTDGRSLLPHQLLAIRVTEHFTYDDQAGSVPPSFRGKTPTALKTHGTFVIPKGEECFKVVVPNPDPNWAIIVVIRQDQCAYAVIPHTYYEIGLPEPGSAQPGTYFRALDEKLSRNQSGALHIYHPIGPAGPANPPGFFQRWMHEYWRLLSQNLRELSDLGMNRRVVEALHSNAHRAGLEAMVMTGLPAQVLVILDRGPNMTRTDILNLPRITQQYPRSGGCIYVRLYTHTDDMGQDINATTIYIGQSVTVQHRQNQHEQNTPSGYVPPGTPVHYRLAQRASEEHRHAMVLCFWPSEELGTLPPWGLDFAEQTMIAYLRAFNYSMTVNAPAENRSRYSDQSNAMFRLANQAFDNLGGGRTPIHKGANVSSPIFSVGIPAEIRMVPLRPFNERGKNVYRIPGSGGKESISMGFRGASVHALPNKGSAYIRFEVMTDYKPHDTPWAGFPSVGPFQSFGFPSCMSAHVEYTLDGIQWFEQPLQRVLNSWETAVQRNSQAEALKTWRLAFSIIQALEGIVLTGEHDDTFSPRVNFNRQKVVVLEVNHLEQTARWAPQTEKRMPAPGRVSINQNFIELWRKYNNVPMMVIGWRPPRQLHPVPSADSLYWQGQRDRVMCDVCRIDPADEYPNSCIPTDSGLASCTRCILLNRPCTFTPISILREQLGTADPTWKTGISRTSTRPFKDYSFYLTIPRQDCTTPVPIATPIGGSRVLLSAITNTEDVSNDDGEVIET
;
A
#
# COMPACT_ATOMS: atom_id res chain seq x y z
N MET A 1 16.65 27.91 8.99
CA MET A 1 15.40 28.66 8.80
C MET A 1 14.23 27.74 9.06
N SER A 2 13.32 28.21 9.93
CA SER A 2 11.92 27.81 10.18
C SER A 2 11.58 26.32 10.36
N GLY A 3 11.24 25.94 11.60
CA GLY A 3 10.47 24.72 11.88
C GLY A 3 10.44 24.27 13.34
N HIS A 4 10.29 25.17 14.32
CA HIS A 4 10.03 24.83 15.73
C HIS A 4 9.30 25.99 16.41
N LEU A 5 7.96 25.98 16.37
CA LEU A 5 7.12 27.06 16.89
C LEU A 5 5.69 26.56 17.23
N GLU A 6 5.55 25.47 17.97
CA GLU A 6 4.27 24.98 18.51
C GLU A 6 4.54 24.50 19.94
N VAL A 7 4.54 25.31 21.00
CA VAL A 7 3.46 26.13 21.54
C VAL A 7 4.12 27.35 22.19
N LEU A 8 4.36 28.40 21.42
CA LEU A 8 4.59 29.71 22.05
C LEU A 8 3.22 30.34 22.33
N PRO A 9 3.08 31.12 23.41
CA PRO A 9 1.90 31.93 23.63
C PRO A 9 1.63 32.74 22.36
N ARG A 10 0.45 32.63 21.74
CA ARG A 10 0.11 33.43 20.57
C ARG A 10 -0.35 34.84 20.99
N ASP A 11 -0.09 35.85 20.17
CA ASP A 11 -0.65 37.18 20.35
C ASP A 11 -2.16 37.16 20.03
N THR A 12 -2.80 38.32 20.13
CA THR A 12 -4.25 38.48 19.88
C THR A 12 -4.68 38.09 18.47
N ASP A 13 -3.73 38.02 17.53
CA ASP A 13 -3.94 37.73 16.11
C ASP A 13 -3.55 36.29 15.75
N GLY A 14 -3.23 35.47 16.76
CA GLY A 14 -2.88 34.06 16.58
C GLY A 14 -1.45 33.82 16.14
N ARG A 15 -0.57 34.82 16.19
CA ARG A 15 0.87 34.69 15.86
C ARG A 15 1.66 34.32 17.10
N SER A 16 2.60 33.40 16.99
CA SER A 16 3.44 33.00 18.11
C SER A 16 4.27 34.18 18.66
N LEU A 17 4.10 34.51 19.95
CA LEU A 17 4.94 35.48 20.68
C LEU A 17 6.32 34.87 20.85
N LEU A 18 7.36 35.57 20.42
CA LEU A 18 8.74 35.10 20.51
C LEU A 18 9.22 35.17 21.97
N PRO A 19 10.15 34.29 22.41
CA PRO A 19 10.53 34.20 23.83
C PRO A 19 11.08 35.51 24.43
N HIS A 20 11.71 36.37 23.62
CA HIS A 20 12.20 37.69 24.03
C HIS A 20 11.09 38.74 24.21
N GLN A 21 9.84 38.42 23.88
CA GLN A 21 8.66 39.27 24.07
C GLN A 21 7.94 38.96 25.40
N LEU A 22 8.52 38.10 26.24
CA LEU A 22 7.95 37.64 27.50
C LEU A 22 8.91 37.96 28.66
N LEU A 23 8.43 38.71 29.65
CA LEU A 23 9.17 39.05 30.86
C LEU A 23 8.71 38.17 32.02
N ALA A 24 9.66 37.55 32.72
CA ALA A 24 9.38 36.77 33.92
C ALA A 24 8.92 37.69 35.06
N ILE A 25 7.72 37.41 35.59
CA ILE A 25 7.14 38.14 36.71
C ILE A 25 6.67 37.16 37.80
N ARG A 26 6.59 37.65 39.03
CA ARG A 26 5.93 36.95 40.13
C ARG A 26 4.76 37.77 40.63
N VAL A 27 3.62 37.12 40.81
CA VAL A 27 2.40 37.77 41.28
C VAL A 27 2.54 38.05 42.78
N THR A 28 2.36 39.30 43.19
CA THR A 28 2.61 39.75 44.56
C THR A 28 1.36 39.64 45.45
N GLU A 29 0.17 39.54 44.87
CA GLU A 29 -1.10 39.45 45.58
C GLU A 29 -2.05 38.43 44.92
N HIS A 30 -2.95 37.84 45.71
CA HIS A 30 -3.92 36.89 45.16
C HIS A 30 -4.91 37.61 44.25
N PHE A 31 -5.08 37.14 43.01
CA PHE A 31 -5.90 37.79 42.01
C PHE A 31 -6.91 36.83 41.38
N THR A 32 -8.18 37.20 41.39
CA THR A 32 -9.25 36.43 40.72
C THR A 32 -9.60 37.13 39.42
N TYR A 33 -9.32 36.48 38.31
CA TYR A 33 -9.53 36.98 36.96
C TYR A 33 -10.85 36.45 36.39
N ASP A 34 -11.78 37.36 36.10
CA ASP A 34 -13.00 37.06 35.33
C ASP A 34 -12.75 37.44 33.86
N ASP A 35 -12.61 36.42 33.01
CA ASP A 35 -12.35 36.60 31.58
C ASP A 35 -13.58 37.06 30.79
N GLN A 36 -14.72 37.29 31.44
CA GLN A 36 -15.92 37.92 30.86
C GLN A 36 -16.11 39.38 31.27
N ALA A 37 -15.32 39.88 32.23
CA ALA A 37 -15.52 41.22 32.77
C ALA A 37 -15.39 42.31 31.69
N GLY A 38 -16.17 43.39 31.84
CA GLY A 38 -16.20 44.51 30.89
C GLY A 38 -14.85 45.23 30.75
N SER A 39 -14.01 45.16 31.78
CA SER A 39 -12.64 45.69 31.82
C SER A 39 -11.62 44.84 31.06
N VAL A 40 -11.96 43.61 30.66
CA VAL A 40 -11.09 42.75 29.86
C VAL A 40 -11.19 43.17 28.38
N PRO A 41 -10.05 43.42 27.69
CA PRO A 41 -10.06 43.73 26.28
C PRO A 41 -10.80 42.66 25.46
N PRO A 42 -11.60 43.04 24.44
CA PRO A 42 -12.44 42.09 23.69
C PRO A 42 -11.68 40.90 23.12
N SER A 43 -10.41 41.10 22.74
CA SER A 43 -9.53 40.06 22.18
C SER A 43 -9.12 38.96 23.17
N PHE A 44 -9.35 39.13 24.47
CA PHE A 44 -9.03 38.14 25.51
C PHE A 44 -10.28 37.58 26.21
N ARG A 45 -11.46 38.11 25.90
CA ARG A 45 -12.70 37.71 26.56
C ARG A 45 -13.05 36.26 26.21
N GLY A 46 -13.29 35.42 27.21
CA GLY A 46 -13.66 34.00 27.02
C GLY A 46 -12.56 33.08 26.51
N LYS A 47 -11.31 33.52 26.49
CA LYS A 47 -10.18 32.72 25.99
C LYS A 47 -9.51 31.86 27.07
N THR A 48 -9.86 32.00 28.34
CA THR A 48 -9.31 31.15 29.39
C THR A 48 -9.96 29.76 29.33
N PRO A 49 -9.18 28.67 29.24
CA PRO A 49 -9.72 27.30 29.20
C PRO A 49 -10.62 27.01 30.40
N THR A 50 -11.80 26.43 30.15
CA THR A 50 -12.77 26.09 31.23
C THR A 50 -12.18 25.15 32.28
N ALA A 51 -11.27 24.26 31.88
CA ALA A 51 -10.58 23.35 32.79
C ALA A 51 -9.71 24.06 33.86
N LEU A 52 -9.30 25.31 33.59
CA LEU A 52 -8.51 26.12 34.53
C LEU A 52 -9.37 27.04 35.41
N LYS A 53 -10.68 27.14 35.14
CA LYS A 53 -11.60 27.99 35.89
C LYS A 53 -12.21 27.25 37.07
N THR A 54 -12.37 27.95 38.19
CA THR A 54 -13.09 27.46 39.37
C THR A 54 -14.24 28.44 39.63
N HIS A 55 -15.49 27.96 39.62
CA HIS A 55 -16.70 28.80 39.72
C HIS A 55 -16.77 29.94 38.68
N GLY A 56 -16.30 29.68 37.46
CA GLY A 56 -16.36 30.65 36.34
C GLY A 56 -15.21 31.66 36.30
N THR A 57 -14.36 31.72 37.33
CA THR A 57 -13.22 32.63 37.38
C THR A 57 -11.89 31.88 37.36
N PHE A 58 -10.84 32.56 36.92
CA PHE A 58 -9.48 32.05 36.89
C PHE A 58 -8.69 32.65 38.04
N VAL A 59 -8.32 31.82 39.01
CA VAL A 59 -7.64 32.27 40.23
C VAL A 59 -6.13 32.17 40.06
N ILE A 60 -5.42 33.27 40.31
CA ILE A 60 -3.97 33.42 40.24
C ILE A 60 -3.45 33.70 41.67
N PRO A 61 -2.93 32.70 42.40
CA PRO A 61 -2.47 32.91 43.77
C PRO A 61 -1.23 33.81 43.88
N LYS A 62 -1.13 34.47 45.03
CA LYS A 62 0.08 35.18 45.46
C LYS A 62 1.29 34.25 45.39
N GLY A 63 2.39 34.75 44.83
CA GLY A 63 3.63 34.03 44.62
C GLY A 63 3.66 33.21 43.33
N GLU A 64 2.56 33.10 42.57
CA GLU A 64 2.57 32.40 41.30
C GLU A 64 3.47 33.10 40.28
N GLU A 65 4.22 32.30 39.54
CA GLU A 65 5.17 32.80 38.57
C GLU A 65 4.57 32.77 37.16
N CYS A 66 4.63 33.90 36.44
CA CYS A 66 3.90 34.11 35.19
C CYS A 66 4.74 34.92 34.18
N PHE A 67 4.33 34.97 32.91
CA PHE A 67 5.07 35.75 31.91
C PHE A 67 4.28 36.97 31.47
N LYS A 68 4.81 38.18 31.70
CA LYS A 68 4.24 39.42 31.16
C LYS A 68 4.57 39.52 29.67
N VAL A 69 3.55 39.79 28.86
CA VAL A 69 3.72 40.06 27.42
C VAL A 69 4.16 41.51 27.21
N VAL A 70 5.25 41.70 26.47
CA VAL A 70 5.74 43.03 26.08
C VAL A 70 5.00 43.47 24.82
N VAL A 71 4.10 44.44 24.95
CA VAL A 71 3.32 44.99 23.83
C VAL A 71 3.78 46.42 23.49
N PRO A 72 3.84 46.80 22.20
CA PRO A 72 4.07 48.18 21.79
C PRO A 72 2.83 49.01 22.18
N ASN A 73 2.98 49.93 23.13
CA ASN A 73 1.91 50.68 23.82
C ASN A 73 1.18 49.89 24.92
N PRO A 74 1.83 49.63 26.07
CA PRO A 74 1.19 48.98 27.21
C PRO A 74 0.09 49.87 27.80
N ASP A 75 -1.00 49.27 28.25
CA ASP A 75 -1.99 49.96 29.08
C ASP A 75 -1.31 50.44 30.36
N PRO A 76 -1.49 51.71 30.79
CA PRO A 76 -0.78 52.25 31.95
C PRO A 76 -1.21 51.62 33.28
N ASN A 77 -2.33 50.90 33.32
CA ASN A 77 -2.88 50.30 34.54
C ASN A 77 -2.74 48.76 34.57
N TRP A 78 -2.65 48.11 33.41
CA TRP A 78 -2.78 46.65 33.29
C TRP A 78 -1.65 46.00 32.49
N ALA A 79 -1.18 44.85 32.97
CA ALA A 79 -0.33 43.94 32.22
C ALA A 79 -1.13 42.76 31.67
N ILE A 80 -0.80 42.39 30.43
CA ILE A 80 -1.19 41.08 29.88
C ILE A 80 -0.15 40.07 30.35
N ILE A 81 -0.62 38.97 30.93
CA ILE A 81 0.22 37.89 31.43
C ILE A 81 -0.23 36.56 30.87
N VAL A 82 0.74 35.64 30.77
CA VAL A 82 0.52 34.25 30.40
C VAL A 82 0.81 33.39 31.61
N VAL A 83 -0.18 32.61 32.02
CA VAL A 83 -0.10 31.62 33.08
C VAL A 83 -0.12 30.24 32.43
N ILE A 84 0.80 29.37 32.82
CA ILE A 84 0.92 28.01 32.26
C ILE A 84 0.63 27.02 33.38
N ARG A 85 -0.45 26.23 33.23
CA ARG A 85 -0.86 25.18 34.18
C ARG A 85 -1.30 23.94 33.41
N GLN A 86 -0.86 22.76 33.85
CA GLN A 86 -1.32 21.47 33.29
C GLN A 86 -1.28 21.45 31.74
N ASP A 87 -0.18 21.93 31.16
CA ASP A 87 0.06 22.00 29.70
C ASP A 87 -0.91 22.91 28.92
N GLN A 88 -1.65 23.77 29.61
CA GLN A 88 -2.52 24.78 29.04
C GLN A 88 -2.02 26.20 29.35
N CYS A 89 -2.03 27.05 28.33
CA CYS A 89 -1.75 28.47 28.47
C CYS A 89 -3.06 29.24 28.68
N ALA A 90 -3.13 30.02 29.76
CA ALA A 90 -4.20 30.97 30.02
C ALA A 90 -3.65 32.41 29.91
N TYR A 91 -4.38 33.26 29.20
CA TYR A 91 -4.11 34.70 29.21
C TYR A 91 -4.93 35.35 30.29
N ALA A 92 -4.30 36.18 31.09
CA ALA A 92 -4.97 37.00 32.07
C ALA A 92 -4.47 38.43 31.98
N VAL A 93 -5.30 39.36 32.45
CA VAL A 93 -4.95 40.78 32.57
C VAL A 93 -4.95 41.10 34.06
N ILE A 94 -3.79 41.53 34.58
CA ILE A 94 -3.62 41.85 35.99
C ILE A 94 -3.09 43.28 36.16
N PRO A 95 -3.40 43.99 37.27
CA PRO A 95 -2.90 45.34 37.47
C PRO A 95 -1.36 45.36 37.56
N HIS A 96 -0.74 46.46 37.12
CA HIS A 96 0.71 46.61 37.24
C HIS A 96 1.25 46.54 38.67
N THR A 97 0.40 46.82 39.67
CA THR A 97 0.73 46.74 41.10
C THR A 97 0.71 45.32 41.66
N TYR A 98 0.22 44.33 40.92
CA TYR A 98 0.00 42.95 41.39
C TYR A 98 1.12 42.00 40.99
N TYR A 99 2.23 42.51 40.45
CA TYR A 99 3.39 41.70 40.15
C TYR A 99 4.69 42.48 40.31
N GLU A 100 5.78 41.73 40.52
CA GLU A 100 7.16 42.23 40.48
C GLU A 100 7.89 41.62 39.28
N ILE A 101 8.75 42.42 38.64
CA ILE A 101 9.62 41.95 37.54
C ILE A 101 10.88 41.37 38.16
N GLY A 102 11.25 40.16 37.78
CA GLY A 102 12.50 39.55 38.24
C GLY A 102 13.71 40.26 37.63
N LEU A 103 14.36 41.16 38.36
CA LEU A 103 15.70 41.69 38.02
C LEU A 103 16.75 41.16 39.00
N PRO A 104 18.00 40.94 38.56
CA PRO A 104 19.09 40.55 39.44
C PRO A 104 19.64 41.77 40.18
N GLU A 105 19.78 41.70 41.51
CA GLU A 105 20.83 42.49 42.15
C GLU A 105 22.18 41.78 41.93
N PRO A 106 23.19 42.45 41.36
CA PRO A 106 24.52 41.88 41.23
C PRO A 106 25.15 41.76 42.62
N GLY A 107 25.23 40.54 43.15
CA GLY A 107 26.06 40.25 44.34
C GLY A 107 25.38 39.52 45.50
N SER A 108 24.10 39.14 45.45
CA SER A 108 23.50 38.39 46.56
C SER A 108 23.80 36.89 46.48
N ALA A 109 24.61 36.42 47.43
CA ALA A 109 25.10 35.04 47.54
C ALA A 109 24.09 34.11 48.23
N GLN A 110 22.90 33.91 47.63
CA GLN A 110 22.01 32.80 48.00
C GLN A 110 21.50 32.03 46.77
N PRO A 111 21.94 30.77 46.58
CA PRO A 111 21.48 29.94 45.47
C PRO A 111 20.13 29.31 45.84
N GLY A 112 19.03 29.96 45.46
CA GLY A 112 17.72 29.30 45.55
C GLY A 112 16.53 30.25 45.64
N THR A 113 16.16 30.88 44.52
CA THR A 113 14.79 31.10 44.01
C THR A 113 14.83 32.30 43.06
N TYR A 114 15.16 32.06 41.79
CA TYR A 114 15.07 33.07 40.74
C TYR A 114 13.98 32.62 39.76
N PHE A 115 12.91 33.40 39.60
CA PHE A 115 12.00 33.18 38.48
C PHE A 115 12.62 33.75 37.22
N ARG A 116 13.01 32.87 36.30
CA ARG A 116 13.84 33.19 35.14
C ARG A 116 12.99 33.43 33.91
N ALA A 117 13.52 34.23 32.98
CA ALA A 117 12.92 34.45 31.66
C ALA A 117 12.68 33.10 30.93
N LEU A 118 11.68 33.05 30.05
CA LEU A 118 11.22 31.79 29.46
C LEU A 118 12.35 31.09 28.67
N ASP A 119 13.20 31.85 28.00
CA ASP A 119 14.42 31.40 27.33
C ASP A 119 15.46 30.78 28.29
N GLU A 120 15.60 31.33 29.49
CA GLU A 120 16.46 30.78 30.55
C GLU A 120 15.88 29.51 31.20
N LYS A 121 14.55 29.42 31.38
CA LYS A 121 13.90 28.18 31.84
C LYS A 121 13.99 27.07 30.78
N LEU A 122 13.82 27.44 29.51
CA LEU A 122 13.97 26.51 28.38
C LEU A 122 15.42 26.03 28.22
N SER A 123 16.41 26.85 28.59
CA SER A 123 17.83 26.47 28.51
C SER A 123 18.36 25.72 29.75
N ARG A 124 17.79 25.90 30.95
CA ARG A 124 18.24 25.19 32.19
C ARG A 124 17.40 24.01 32.65
N ASN A 125 16.24 23.71 32.06
CA ASN A 125 15.50 22.47 32.32
C ASN A 125 16.23 21.17 31.87
N GLN A 126 17.51 21.28 31.51
CA GLN A 126 18.40 20.14 31.23
C GLN A 126 18.91 19.42 32.50
N SER A 127 18.45 19.70 33.73
CA SER A 127 19.01 19.04 34.92
C SER A 127 18.07 18.75 36.11
N GLY A 128 16.74 18.86 36.00
CA GLY A 128 15.87 18.42 37.10
C GLY A 128 14.37 18.47 36.82
N ALA A 129 13.77 17.28 36.66
CA ALA A 129 12.35 16.92 36.78
C ALA A 129 11.26 18.00 36.55
N LEU A 130 10.78 18.09 35.31
CA LEU A 130 9.34 18.10 34.97
C LEU A 130 9.20 17.58 33.53
N HIS A 131 8.78 16.33 33.38
CA HIS A 131 8.76 15.60 32.10
C HIS A 131 7.52 15.94 31.26
N ILE A 132 7.68 16.83 30.27
CA ILE A 132 6.81 16.94 29.09
C ILE A 132 7.75 16.97 27.88
N TYR A 133 7.69 15.94 27.03
CA TYR A 133 8.61 15.74 25.90
C TYR A 133 7.84 15.45 24.61
N HIS A 134 8.08 16.27 23.58
CA HIS A 134 8.35 15.90 22.16
C HIS A 134 8.49 17.18 21.31
N PRO A 135 9.05 17.16 20.08
CA PRO A 135 10.03 16.26 19.46
C PRO A 135 11.28 17.02 18.95
N ILE A 136 12.42 16.33 18.87
CA ILE A 136 13.71 16.90 18.42
C ILE A 136 13.80 16.92 16.89
N GLY A 137 14.07 18.11 16.34
CA GLY A 137 14.73 18.31 15.05
C GLY A 137 15.92 19.28 15.22
N PRO A 138 16.77 19.41 14.19
CA PRO A 138 18.10 18.81 14.05
C PRO A 138 19.20 19.41 14.96
N ALA A 139 20.24 18.61 15.15
CA ALA A 139 21.36 18.75 16.09
C ALA A 139 21.99 20.16 16.24
N GLY A 140 22.07 20.59 17.49
CA GLY A 140 23.03 21.54 18.07
C GLY A 140 23.26 21.17 19.55
N PRO A 141 24.46 21.37 20.11
CA PRO A 141 25.06 20.47 21.11
C PRO A 141 24.60 20.79 22.53
N ALA A 142 23.96 19.83 23.22
CA ALA A 142 23.88 19.85 24.68
C ALA A 142 23.56 18.50 25.35
N ASN A 143 23.11 17.46 24.65
CA ASN A 143 23.07 16.10 25.18
C ASN A 143 23.38 15.10 24.07
N PRO A 144 24.29 14.13 24.29
CA PRO A 144 24.48 13.05 23.31
C PRO A 144 23.15 12.30 23.13
N PRO A 145 22.76 11.95 21.88
CA PRO A 145 21.54 11.18 21.63
C PRO A 145 21.53 9.92 22.49
N GLY A 146 20.38 9.51 23.01
CA GLY A 146 20.22 8.31 23.84
C GLY A 146 20.75 7.04 23.16
N PHE A 147 21.05 6.00 23.93
CA PHE A 147 21.60 4.76 23.38
C PHE A 147 20.69 4.16 22.28
N PHE A 148 19.37 4.17 22.50
CA PHE A 148 18.42 3.62 21.52
C PHE A 148 18.46 4.40 20.21
N GLN A 149 18.48 5.73 20.27
CA GLN A 149 18.53 6.57 19.07
C GLN A 149 19.84 6.35 18.29
N ARG A 150 20.99 6.25 18.99
CA ARG A 150 22.28 5.93 18.35
C ARG A 150 22.25 4.55 17.70
N TRP A 151 21.67 3.56 18.38
CA TRP A 151 21.54 2.21 17.85
C TRP A 151 20.61 2.15 16.65
N MET A 152 19.47 2.83 16.68
CA MET A 152 18.52 2.88 15.56
C MET A 152 19.17 3.51 14.34
N HIS A 153 19.87 4.63 14.53
CA HIS A 153 20.62 5.30 13.46
C HIS A 153 21.66 4.35 12.82
N GLU A 154 22.43 3.65 13.65
CA GLU A 154 23.45 2.71 13.18
C GLU A 154 22.85 1.49 12.49
N TYR A 155 21.79 0.90 13.05
CA TYR A 155 21.07 -0.21 12.46
C TYR A 155 20.50 0.15 11.09
N TRP A 156 19.89 1.32 10.95
CA TRP A 156 19.32 1.76 9.68
C TRP A 156 20.40 2.14 8.66
N ARG A 157 21.53 2.70 9.11
CA ARG A 157 22.72 2.88 8.27
C ARG A 157 23.21 1.54 7.70
N LEU A 158 23.27 0.50 8.52
CA LEU A 158 23.65 -0.85 8.10
C LEU A 158 22.62 -1.47 7.13
N LEU A 159 21.32 -1.27 7.37
CA LEU A 159 20.27 -1.67 6.40
C LEU A 159 20.50 -1.00 5.03
N SER A 160 20.74 0.32 5.01
CA SER A 160 21.04 1.07 3.77
C SER A 160 22.28 0.54 3.05
N GLN A 161 23.31 0.11 3.78
CA GLN A 161 24.54 -0.43 3.19
C GLN A 161 24.39 -1.84 2.60
N ASN A 162 23.42 -2.61 3.09
CA ASN A 162 23.18 -3.98 2.67
C ASN A 162 21.94 -4.11 1.75
N LEU A 163 21.44 -3.01 1.16
CA LEU A 163 20.21 -3.00 0.38
C LEU A 163 20.16 -4.02 -0.75
N ARG A 164 21.29 -4.32 -1.41
CA ARG A 164 21.33 -5.32 -2.48
C ARG A 164 21.00 -6.72 -1.96
N GLU A 165 21.74 -7.18 -0.94
CA GLU A 165 21.49 -8.46 -0.27
C GLU A 165 20.06 -8.55 0.26
N LEU A 166 19.60 -7.50 0.93
CA LEU A 166 18.26 -7.45 1.51
C LEU A 166 17.16 -7.45 0.43
N SER A 167 17.41 -6.80 -0.70
CA SER A 167 16.50 -6.85 -1.86
C SER A 167 16.43 -8.26 -2.46
N ASP A 168 17.56 -8.96 -2.57
CA ASP A 168 17.61 -10.35 -3.01
C ASP A 168 16.81 -11.25 -2.04
N LEU A 169 16.89 -10.97 -0.74
CA LEU A 169 16.09 -11.63 0.30
C LEU A 169 14.60 -11.21 0.29
N GLY A 170 14.18 -10.27 -0.55
CA GLY A 170 12.77 -9.92 -0.77
C GLY A 170 12.27 -8.74 0.05
N MET A 171 13.17 -7.85 0.47
CA MET A 171 12.83 -6.59 1.12
C MET A 171 11.89 -5.75 0.23
N ASN A 172 10.93 -5.07 0.87
CA ASN A 172 9.94 -4.29 0.15
C ASN A 172 10.60 -3.16 -0.66
N ARG A 173 10.34 -3.06 -1.97
CA ARG A 173 10.88 -1.98 -2.83
C ARG A 173 10.64 -0.57 -2.26
N ARG A 174 9.49 -0.32 -1.62
CA ARG A 174 9.19 0.98 -0.99
C ARG A 174 10.07 1.24 0.24
N VAL A 175 10.44 0.19 0.98
CA VAL A 175 11.41 0.23 2.09
C VAL A 175 12.81 0.52 1.53
N VAL A 176 13.19 -0.11 0.42
CA VAL A 176 14.46 0.16 -0.29
C VAL A 176 14.53 1.63 -0.74
N GLU A 177 13.48 2.15 -1.37
CA GLU A 177 13.38 3.55 -1.79
C GLU A 177 13.47 4.52 -0.59
N ALA A 178 12.86 4.18 0.54
CA ALA A 178 12.94 4.99 1.76
C ALA A 178 14.35 5.00 2.38
N LEU A 179 15.10 3.89 2.29
CA LEU A 179 16.46 3.77 2.83
C LEU A 179 17.55 4.33 1.90
N HIS A 180 17.23 4.68 0.66
CA HIS A 180 18.18 5.25 -0.31
C HIS A 180 18.55 6.72 -0.04
N SER A 181 17.68 7.48 0.63
CA SER A 181 17.90 8.91 0.90
C SER A 181 18.15 9.17 2.38
N ASN A 182 19.24 9.88 2.70
CA ASN A 182 19.54 10.30 4.06
C ASN A 182 18.42 11.17 4.67
N ALA A 183 17.77 12.01 3.85
CA ALA A 183 16.67 12.87 4.30
C ALA A 183 15.41 12.06 4.64
N HIS A 184 15.07 11.06 3.81
CA HIS A 184 13.95 10.16 4.10
C HIS A 184 14.23 9.29 5.32
N ARG A 185 15.46 8.78 5.47
CA ARG A 185 15.87 8.03 6.65
C ARG A 185 15.74 8.87 7.92
N ALA A 186 16.23 10.10 7.93
CA ALA A 186 16.10 11.00 9.07
C ALA A 186 14.64 11.31 9.41
N GLY A 187 13.78 11.52 8.41
CA GLY A 187 12.34 11.71 8.62
C GLY A 187 11.65 10.47 9.22
N LEU A 188 12.02 9.28 8.77
CA LEU A 188 11.54 8.03 9.35
C LEU A 188 12.04 7.82 10.79
N GLU A 189 13.30 8.14 11.08
CA GLU A 189 13.88 8.05 12.43
C GLU A 189 13.13 8.97 13.38
N ALA A 190 12.92 10.23 12.97
CA ALA A 190 12.14 11.21 13.74
C ALA A 190 10.73 10.69 14.04
N MET A 191 10.07 10.07 13.06
CA MET A 191 8.73 9.51 13.21
C MET A 191 8.67 8.34 14.21
N VAL A 192 9.65 7.43 14.19
CA VAL A 192 9.74 6.37 15.21
C VAL A 192 9.94 7.00 16.59
N MET A 193 10.78 8.03 16.70
CA MET A 193 11.03 8.73 17.95
C MET A 193 9.81 9.49 18.49
N THR A 194 9.00 10.12 17.62
CA THR A 194 7.78 10.83 18.05
C THR A 194 6.70 9.87 18.56
N GLY A 195 6.65 8.65 18.01
CA GLY A 195 5.71 7.63 18.47
C GLY A 195 6.06 7.03 19.83
N LEU A 196 7.28 7.20 20.34
CA LEU A 196 7.72 6.62 21.61
C LEU A 196 7.18 7.41 22.81
N PRO A 197 6.44 6.79 23.74
CA PRO A 197 6.18 7.37 25.05
C PRO A 197 7.50 7.58 25.81
N ALA A 198 7.63 8.67 26.56
CA ALA A 198 8.87 9.03 27.26
C ALA A 198 9.41 7.92 28.17
N GLN A 199 8.52 7.24 28.92
CA GLN A 199 8.89 6.10 29.76
C GLN A 199 9.49 4.91 28.98
N VAL A 200 8.99 4.67 27.75
CA VAL A 200 9.52 3.62 26.87
C VAL A 200 10.92 4.04 26.42
N LEU A 201 11.11 5.29 26.00
CA LEU A 201 12.42 5.80 25.59
C LEU A 201 13.47 5.67 26.70
N VAL A 202 13.13 6.04 27.95
CA VAL A 202 14.05 5.89 29.10
C VAL A 202 14.47 4.43 29.29
N ILE A 203 13.54 3.48 29.12
CA ILE A 203 13.82 2.05 29.25
C ILE A 203 14.70 1.56 28.10
N LEU A 204 14.37 1.96 26.86
CA LEU A 204 15.16 1.59 25.69
C LEU A 204 16.57 2.18 25.78
N ASP A 205 16.75 3.41 26.28
CA ASP A 205 18.06 4.06 26.43
C ASP A 205 18.98 3.41 27.46
N ARG A 206 18.48 2.51 28.30
CA ARG A 206 19.34 1.65 29.15
C ARG A 206 20.12 0.63 28.33
N GLY A 207 19.66 0.32 27.11
CA GLY A 207 20.31 -0.58 26.18
C GLY A 207 20.68 -1.92 26.79
N PRO A 208 21.98 -2.27 26.89
CA PRO A 208 22.43 -3.52 27.50
C PRO A 208 21.98 -3.71 28.96
N ASN A 209 21.75 -2.60 29.67
CA ASN A 209 21.36 -2.59 31.09
C ASN A 209 19.84 -2.64 31.29
N MET A 210 19.06 -2.70 30.20
CA MET A 210 17.62 -2.87 30.28
C MET A 210 17.27 -4.22 30.90
N THR A 211 16.35 -4.24 31.85
CA THR A 211 15.91 -5.46 32.53
C THR A 211 14.51 -5.88 32.09
N ARG A 212 14.14 -7.14 32.37
CA ARG A 212 12.76 -7.63 32.19
C ARG A 212 11.75 -6.79 32.98
N THR A 213 12.11 -6.43 34.21
CA THR A 213 11.26 -5.63 35.11
C THR A 213 10.94 -4.27 34.51
N ASP A 214 11.89 -3.69 33.76
CA ASP A 214 11.66 -2.42 33.07
C ASP A 214 10.52 -2.53 32.05
N ILE A 215 10.49 -3.60 31.26
CA ILE A 215 9.38 -3.84 30.31
C ILE A 215 8.07 -4.09 31.06
N LEU A 216 8.07 -4.91 32.11
CA LEU A 216 6.87 -5.22 32.91
C LEU A 216 6.26 -3.99 33.59
N ASN A 217 7.07 -2.97 33.87
CA ASN A 217 6.65 -1.72 34.47
C ASN A 217 6.05 -0.74 33.46
N LEU A 218 6.07 -1.06 32.16
CA LEU A 218 5.36 -0.27 31.16
C LEU A 218 3.85 -0.37 31.38
N PRO A 219 3.10 0.72 31.14
CA PRO A 219 1.65 0.68 31.18
C PRO A 219 1.08 -0.40 30.26
N ARG A 220 0.17 -1.20 30.82
CA ARG A 220 -0.53 -2.23 30.08
C ARG A 220 -1.58 -1.62 29.16
N ILE A 221 -1.83 -2.29 28.05
CA ILE A 221 -2.97 -1.99 27.18
C ILE A 221 -4.25 -2.34 27.96
N THR A 222 -5.00 -1.33 28.36
CA THR A 222 -6.30 -1.45 29.03
C THR A 222 -7.45 -1.16 28.05
N GLN A 223 -8.69 -1.42 28.46
CA GLN A 223 -9.89 -1.04 27.71
C GLN A 223 -10.03 0.48 27.49
N GLN A 224 -9.26 1.29 28.23
CA GLN A 224 -9.28 2.75 28.13
C GLN A 224 -8.31 3.28 27.06
N TYR A 225 -7.46 2.43 26.47
CA TYR A 225 -6.61 2.86 25.36
C TYR A 225 -7.45 3.29 24.14
N PRO A 226 -7.03 4.33 23.38
CA PRO A 226 -7.75 4.77 22.20
C PRO A 226 -8.09 3.62 21.25
N ARG A 227 -9.32 3.63 20.72
CA ARG A 227 -9.81 2.56 19.82
C ARG A 227 -9.09 2.54 18.48
N SER A 228 -8.57 3.69 18.05
CA SER A 228 -7.95 3.91 16.75
C SER A 228 -6.64 4.67 16.90
N GLY A 229 -5.66 4.33 16.07
CA GLY A 229 -4.33 4.93 16.05
C GLY A 229 -3.27 3.88 15.71
N GLY A 230 -2.17 4.32 15.08
CA GLY A 230 -1.04 3.43 14.80
C GLY A 230 -0.34 3.04 16.09
N CYS A 231 -0.02 1.76 16.27
CA CYS A 231 0.60 1.28 17.49
C CYS A 231 1.57 0.15 17.21
N ILE A 232 2.75 0.22 17.84
CA ILE A 232 3.64 -0.93 18.02
C ILE A 232 3.49 -1.38 19.47
N TYR A 233 3.21 -2.67 19.68
CA TYR A 233 3.02 -3.26 21.00
C TYR A 233 3.94 -4.45 21.21
N VAL A 234 4.22 -4.73 22.48
CA VAL A 234 4.92 -5.94 22.93
C VAL A 234 3.95 -6.83 23.70
N ARG A 235 3.94 -8.12 23.35
CA ARG A 235 3.39 -9.20 24.16
C ARG A 235 4.53 -9.88 24.89
N LEU A 236 4.39 -9.97 26.20
CA LEU A 236 5.37 -10.58 27.09
C LEU A 236 4.69 -11.74 27.83
N TYR A 237 5.26 -12.93 27.68
CA TYR A 237 4.77 -14.12 28.36
C TYR A 237 5.70 -14.46 29.53
N THR A 238 5.15 -14.43 30.73
CA THR A 238 5.82 -14.81 31.98
C THR A 238 5.36 -16.21 32.42
N HIS A 239 6.01 -16.83 33.42
CA HIS A 239 5.60 -18.04 34.19
C HIS A 239 6.58 -19.23 34.08
N THR A 240 6.28 -20.31 34.82
CA THR A 240 6.80 -21.70 34.76
C THR A 240 5.72 -22.57 34.12
N ASP A 241 6.01 -23.67 33.42
CA ASP A 241 4.91 -24.52 32.92
C ASP A 241 4.16 -25.26 34.06
N ASP A 242 3.07 -25.96 33.72
CA ASP A 242 2.26 -26.76 34.66
C ASP A 242 3.04 -27.92 35.33
N MET A 243 4.29 -28.17 34.89
CA MET A 243 5.21 -29.16 35.47
C MET A 243 6.30 -28.51 36.34
N GLY A 244 6.23 -27.20 36.60
CA GLY A 244 7.21 -26.47 37.39
C GLY A 244 8.53 -26.20 36.66
N GLN A 245 8.60 -26.40 35.33
CA GLN A 245 9.79 -26.00 34.57
C GLN A 245 9.79 -24.52 34.29
N ASP A 246 10.95 -23.91 34.51
CA ASP A 246 11.12 -22.49 34.35
C ASP A 246 11.18 -22.07 32.88
N ILE A 247 10.06 -21.56 32.35
CA ILE A 247 10.02 -20.88 31.05
C ILE A 247 10.49 -19.40 31.15
N ASN A 248 11.11 -18.96 32.27
CA ASN A 248 11.64 -17.60 32.54
C ASN A 248 12.62 -17.04 31.51
N ALA A 249 12.98 -17.79 30.47
CA ALA A 249 13.48 -17.21 29.23
C ALA A 249 12.33 -16.48 28.48
N THR A 250 11.72 -15.52 29.17
CA THR A 250 10.90 -14.40 28.73
C THR A 250 10.64 -14.39 27.22
N THR A 251 9.48 -14.89 26.81
CA THR A 251 9.12 -14.90 25.40
C THR A 251 8.49 -13.58 25.01
N ILE A 252 8.99 -12.94 23.96
CA ILE A 252 8.46 -11.67 23.45
C ILE A 252 7.93 -11.82 22.02
N TYR A 253 6.79 -11.18 21.77
CA TYR A 253 6.27 -10.96 20.43
C TYR A 253 6.03 -9.47 20.25
N ILE A 254 6.56 -8.90 19.17
CA ILE A 254 6.29 -7.53 18.77
C ILE A 254 5.28 -7.55 17.64
N GLY A 255 4.28 -6.69 17.72
CA GLY A 255 3.28 -6.56 16.68
C GLY A 255 2.89 -5.11 16.43
N GLN A 256 2.28 -4.86 15.28
CA GLN A 256 1.64 -3.59 14.96
C GLN A 256 0.12 -3.69 14.84
N SER A 257 -0.57 -2.57 15.04
CA SER A 257 -2.01 -2.44 14.79
C SER A 257 -2.40 -0.97 14.55
N VAL A 258 -3.47 -0.75 13.78
CA VAL A 258 -4.17 0.55 13.70
C VAL A 258 -5.43 0.60 14.59
N THR A 259 -5.78 -0.55 15.18
CA THR A 259 -6.92 -0.76 16.10
C THR A 259 -6.46 -1.63 17.27
N VAL A 260 -5.89 -0.98 18.30
CA VAL A 260 -5.23 -1.66 19.42
C VAL A 260 -6.17 -2.64 20.14
N GLN A 261 -7.40 -2.21 20.45
CA GLN A 261 -8.38 -3.04 21.15
C GLN A 261 -8.81 -4.27 20.33
N HIS A 262 -9.06 -4.11 19.04
CA HIS A 262 -9.44 -5.24 18.17
C HIS A 262 -8.32 -6.29 18.12
N ARG A 263 -7.07 -5.82 17.97
CA ARG A 263 -5.91 -6.71 17.95
C ARG A 263 -5.67 -7.40 19.28
N GLN A 264 -5.93 -6.71 20.40
CA GLN A 264 -5.87 -7.31 21.73
C GLN A 264 -6.90 -8.44 21.86
N ASN A 265 -8.16 -8.18 21.50
CA ASN A 265 -9.23 -9.18 21.55
C ASN A 265 -8.91 -10.39 20.66
N GLN A 266 -8.34 -10.18 19.47
CA GLN A 266 -7.93 -11.27 18.58
C GLN A 266 -6.88 -12.18 19.23
N HIS A 267 -5.90 -11.59 19.94
CA HIS A 267 -4.89 -12.36 20.65
C HIS A 267 -5.50 -13.16 21.82
N GLU A 268 -6.41 -12.57 22.59
CA GLU A 268 -7.08 -13.32 23.68
C GLU A 268 -7.96 -14.45 23.12
N GLN A 269 -8.63 -14.26 21.99
CA GLN A 269 -9.43 -15.30 21.32
C GLN A 269 -8.59 -16.48 20.79
N ASN A 270 -7.33 -16.23 20.42
CA ASN A 270 -6.44 -17.23 19.84
C ASN A 270 -5.56 -17.97 20.87
N THR A 271 -5.68 -17.63 22.15
CA THR A 271 -4.88 -18.19 23.24
C THR A 271 -5.62 -19.01 24.33
N PRO A 272 -6.91 -19.43 24.18
CA PRO A 272 -7.51 -20.40 25.11
C PRO A 272 -6.73 -21.72 25.18
N SER A 273 -6.67 -22.31 26.36
CA SER A 273 -6.01 -23.60 26.64
C SER A 273 -6.88 -24.78 26.16
N GLY A 274 -6.27 -25.81 25.58
CA GLY A 274 -6.92 -27.11 25.37
C GLY A 274 -6.64 -27.81 24.03
N TYR A 275 -6.38 -27.07 22.95
CA TYR A 275 -6.04 -27.67 21.65
C TYR A 275 -5.23 -26.71 20.77
N VAL A 276 -4.13 -27.21 20.18
CA VAL A 276 -3.32 -26.48 19.20
C VAL A 276 -3.62 -27.06 17.82
N PRO A 277 -4.46 -26.40 16.99
CA PRO A 277 -4.63 -26.82 15.60
C PRO A 277 -3.29 -26.91 14.86
N PRO A 278 -3.10 -27.91 13.98
CA PRO A 278 -2.00 -27.89 13.02
C PRO A 278 -2.00 -26.57 12.24
N GLY A 279 -0.86 -25.87 12.22
CA GLY A 279 -0.74 -24.57 11.56
C GLY A 279 -0.94 -23.34 12.45
N THR A 280 -1.23 -23.50 13.75
CA THR A 280 -1.26 -22.37 14.69
C THR A 280 0.09 -21.64 14.72
N PRO A 281 0.11 -20.29 14.53
CA PRO A 281 1.33 -19.49 14.59
C PRO A 281 2.16 -19.74 15.85
N VAL A 282 3.49 -19.72 15.69
CA VAL A 282 4.45 -20.00 16.78
C VAL A 282 4.17 -19.18 18.04
N HIS A 283 3.88 -17.89 17.90
CA HIS A 283 3.63 -17.04 19.06
C HIS A 283 2.37 -17.43 19.85
N TYR A 284 1.31 -17.91 19.19
CA TYR A 284 0.12 -18.40 19.88
C TYR A 284 0.40 -19.72 20.63
N ARG A 285 1.19 -20.62 20.04
CA ARG A 285 1.61 -21.85 20.73
C ARG A 285 2.44 -21.57 21.98
N LEU A 286 3.23 -20.48 21.96
CA LEU A 286 3.99 -20.04 23.13
C LEU A 286 3.10 -19.33 24.15
N ALA A 287 2.19 -18.47 23.69
CA ALA A 287 1.23 -17.77 24.54
C ALA A 287 0.30 -18.71 25.30
N GLN A 288 -0.15 -19.80 24.67
CA GLN A 288 -1.01 -20.82 25.28
C GLN A 288 -0.35 -21.57 26.46
N ARG A 289 0.98 -21.53 26.57
CA ARG A 289 1.73 -22.13 27.70
C ARG A 289 1.75 -21.23 28.94
N ALA A 290 1.45 -19.95 28.80
CA ALA A 290 1.31 -19.03 29.93
C ALA A 290 -0.17 -18.93 30.32
N SER A 291 -0.49 -18.88 31.62
CA SER A 291 -1.83 -18.53 32.08
C SER A 291 -2.16 -17.07 31.73
N GLU A 292 -3.44 -16.71 31.74
CA GLU A 292 -3.92 -15.37 31.34
C GLU A 292 -3.25 -14.23 32.14
N GLU A 293 -3.06 -14.41 33.45
CA GLU A 293 -2.41 -13.43 34.33
C GLU A 293 -0.92 -13.18 34.00
N HIS A 294 -0.34 -14.07 33.19
CA HIS A 294 1.04 -14.03 32.75
C HIS A 294 1.21 -13.64 31.28
N ARG A 295 0.13 -13.19 30.61
CA ARG A 295 0.15 -12.66 29.24
C ARG A 295 0.03 -11.14 29.27
N HIS A 296 1.16 -10.45 29.32
CA HIS A 296 1.18 -8.99 29.39
C HIS A 296 1.19 -8.38 27.98
N ALA A 297 0.46 -7.28 27.80
CA ALA A 297 0.45 -6.49 26.57
C ALA A 297 0.75 -5.02 26.90
N MET A 298 1.81 -4.45 26.32
CA MET A 298 2.24 -3.07 26.57
C MET A 298 2.47 -2.34 25.24
N VAL A 299 2.25 -1.03 25.24
CA VAL A 299 2.52 -0.18 24.07
C VAL A 299 3.99 0.24 24.07
N LEU A 300 4.66 0.06 22.93
CA LEU A 300 6.00 0.58 22.66
C LEU A 300 5.93 1.91 21.91
N CYS A 301 5.12 1.99 20.85
CA CYS A 301 4.90 3.22 20.10
C CYS A 301 3.40 3.47 19.89
N PHE A 302 2.98 4.73 19.85
CA PHE A 302 1.62 5.13 19.55
C PHE A 302 1.57 6.44 18.75
N TRP A 303 0.77 6.44 17.69
CA TRP A 303 0.42 7.62 16.89
C TRP A 303 -1.10 7.75 16.86
N PRO A 304 -1.67 8.87 17.35
CA PRO A 304 -3.10 9.14 17.27
C PRO A 304 -3.63 9.05 15.83
N SER A 305 -4.92 8.77 15.65
CA SER A 305 -5.53 8.64 14.32
C SER A 305 -5.32 9.86 13.41
N GLU A 306 -5.26 11.05 13.99
CA GLU A 306 -5.03 12.30 13.27
C GLU A 306 -3.61 12.36 12.68
N GLU A 307 -2.63 11.79 13.38
CA GLU A 307 -1.24 11.71 12.94
C GLU A 307 -0.99 10.49 12.06
N LEU A 308 -1.81 9.44 12.16
CA LEU A 308 -1.67 8.22 11.35
C LEU A 308 -1.73 8.51 9.84
N GLY A 309 -2.50 9.51 9.42
CA GLY A 309 -2.60 9.93 8.01
C GLY A 309 -1.35 10.64 7.48
N THR A 310 -0.47 11.13 8.36
CA THR A 310 0.80 11.76 8.00
C THR A 310 1.94 10.74 7.94
N LEU A 311 1.73 9.53 8.49
CA LEU A 311 2.71 8.46 8.39
C LEU A 311 2.81 7.95 6.95
N PRO A 312 4.03 7.72 6.44
CA PRO A 312 4.18 7.00 5.19
C PRO A 312 3.57 5.59 5.32
N PRO A 313 3.05 4.98 4.25
CA PRO A 313 2.36 3.69 4.31
C PRO A 313 3.18 2.52 4.91
N TRP A 314 4.50 2.66 5.01
CA TRP A 314 5.45 1.69 5.56
C TRP A 314 6.04 2.12 6.92
N GLY A 315 5.59 3.24 7.49
CA GLY A 315 6.16 3.78 8.73
C GLY A 315 6.00 2.84 9.91
N LEU A 316 4.84 2.18 10.02
CA LEU A 316 4.59 1.16 11.03
C LEU A 316 5.52 -0.05 10.83
N ASP A 317 5.72 -0.52 9.59
CA ASP A 317 6.60 -1.66 9.30
C ASP A 317 8.04 -1.40 9.76
N PHE A 318 8.55 -0.18 9.57
CA PHE A 318 9.88 0.21 10.08
C PHE A 318 9.92 0.28 11.59
N ALA A 319 8.90 0.85 12.23
CA ALA A 319 8.82 0.92 13.68
C ALA A 319 8.76 -0.49 14.31
N GLU A 320 7.90 -1.36 13.78
CA GLU A 320 7.78 -2.76 14.19
C GLU A 320 9.11 -3.50 13.99
N GLN A 321 9.73 -3.41 12.81
CA GLN A 321 11.03 -4.06 12.56
C GLN A 321 12.13 -3.55 13.49
N THR A 322 12.16 -2.25 13.76
CA THR A 322 13.16 -1.64 14.65
C THR A 322 13.02 -2.21 16.06
N MET A 323 11.79 -2.34 16.57
CA MET A 323 11.53 -2.94 17.88
C MET A 323 11.82 -4.45 17.90
N ILE A 324 11.49 -5.19 16.84
CA ILE A 324 11.85 -6.61 16.71
C ILE A 324 13.37 -6.80 16.78
N ALA A 325 14.13 -5.98 16.05
CA ALA A 325 15.58 -6.04 16.00
C ALA A 325 16.22 -5.63 17.33
N TYR A 326 15.76 -4.54 17.94
CA TYR A 326 16.31 -4.00 19.19
C TYR A 326 16.09 -4.94 20.38
N LEU A 327 14.87 -5.45 20.51
CA LEU A 327 14.47 -6.35 21.59
C LEU A 327 14.81 -7.82 21.29
N ARG A 328 15.37 -8.10 20.11
CA ARG A 328 15.76 -9.45 19.66
C ARG A 328 14.59 -10.43 19.64
N ALA A 329 13.44 -9.98 19.14
CA ALA A 329 12.18 -10.71 19.19
C ALA A 329 12.00 -11.80 18.12
N PHE A 330 13.02 -12.09 17.30
CA PHE A 330 12.97 -13.20 16.34
C PHE A 330 13.03 -14.56 17.02
N ASN A 331 12.25 -15.51 16.51
CA ASN A 331 12.25 -16.86 17.03
C ASN A 331 13.58 -17.56 16.76
N TYR A 332 14.11 -18.26 17.78
CA TYR A 332 15.40 -18.95 17.70
C TYR A 332 15.49 -19.92 16.52
N SER A 333 14.40 -20.63 16.18
CA SER A 333 14.38 -21.56 15.04
C SER A 333 14.63 -20.86 13.69
N MET A 334 14.40 -19.56 13.60
CA MET A 334 14.73 -18.77 12.41
C MET A 334 16.21 -18.37 12.35
N THR A 335 16.93 -18.48 13.46
CA THR A 335 18.34 -18.08 13.60
C THR A 335 19.34 -19.25 13.63
N VAL A 336 18.86 -20.49 13.59
CA VAL A 336 19.72 -21.69 13.56
C VAL A 336 20.26 -21.91 12.15
N ASN A 337 21.56 -22.16 12.03
CA ASN A 337 22.23 -22.52 10.78
C ASN A 337 21.77 -23.91 10.31
N ALA A 338 20.67 -23.99 9.56
CA ALA A 338 20.39 -25.17 8.76
C ALA A 338 21.33 -25.22 7.52
N PRO A 339 21.57 -26.39 6.91
CA PRO A 339 22.18 -26.48 5.59
C PRO A 339 21.42 -25.61 4.57
N ALA A 340 22.12 -24.99 3.61
CA ALA A 340 21.53 -24.02 2.68
C ALA A 340 20.31 -24.58 1.92
N GLU A 341 20.33 -25.87 1.61
CA GLU A 341 19.27 -26.61 0.92
C GLU A 341 17.96 -26.72 1.73
N ASN A 342 18.04 -26.61 3.06
CA ASN A 342 16.91 -26.74 3.99
C ASN A 342 16.51 -25.41 4.65
N ARG A 343 17.13 -24.28 4.29
CA ARG A 343 16.78 -22.98 4.87
C ARG A 343 15.50 -22.44 4.24
N SER A 344 14.53 -22.12 5.11
CA SER A 344 13.42 -21.28 4.68
C SER A 344 13.93 -19.85 4.45
N ARG A 345 13.38 -19.15 3.45
CA ARG A 345 13.70 -17.73 3.21
C ARG A 345 13.42 -16.85 4.44
N TYR A 346 12.44 -17.20 5.28
CA TYR A 346 12.17 -16.51 6.54
C TYR A 346 13.35 -16.61 7.52
N SER A 347 14.06 -17.75 7.51
CA SER A 347 15.29 -17.91 8.28
C SER A 347 16.40 -17.01 7.74
N ASP A 348 16.61 -16.96 6.42
CA ASP A 348 17.63 -16.07 5.83
C ASP A 348 17.34 -14.58 6.08
N GLN A 349 16.08 -14.16 5.95
CA GLN A 349 15.64 -12.81 6.29
C GLN A 349 15.89 -12.47 7.76
N SER A 350 15.48 -13.37 8.66
CA SER A 350 15.66 -13.18 10.11
C SER A 350 17.14 -13.16 10.48
N ASN A 351 17.95 -14.03 9.88
CA ASN A 351 19.41 -14.06 10.05
C ASN A 351 20.06 -12.76 9.60
N ALA A 352 19.68 -12.23 8.44
CA ALA A 352 20.19 -10.95 7.95
C ALA A 352 19.83 -9.81 8.90
N MET A 353 18.57 -9.72 9.33
CA MET A 353 18.13 -8.69 10.29
C MET A 353 18.86 -8.79 11.62
N PHE A 354 19.02 -10.00 12.14
CA PHE A 354 19.68 -10.25 13.41
C PHE A 354 21.19 -9.95 13.35
N ARG A 355 21.85 -10.32 12.25
CA ARG A 355 23.26 -9.98 11.97
C ARG A 355 23.47 -8.47 12.00
N LEU A 356 22.66 -7.72 11.26
CA LEU A 356 22.78 -6.26 11.19
C LEU A 356 22.45 -5.58 12.53
N ALA A 357 21.46 -6.10 13.26
CA ALA A 357 21.14 -5.63 14.61
C ALA A 357 22.29 -5.84 15.60
N ASN A 358 22.92 -7.02 15.59
CA ASN A 358 24.09 -7.32 16.41
C ASN A 358 25.28 -6.42 16.05
N GLN A 359 25.53 -6.24 14.76
CA GLN A 359 26.60 -5.36 14.30
C GLN A 359 26.38 -3.91 14.77
N ALA A 360 25.13 -3.43 14.83
CA ALA A 360 24.81 -2.11 15.37
C ALA A 360 25.11 -2.00 16.88
N PHE A 361 24.82 -3.06 17.67
CA PHE A 361 25.21 -3.09 19.10
C PHE A 361 26.73 -3.09 19.26
N ASP A 362 27.42 -3.96 18.51
CA ASP A 362 28.87 -4.13 18.59
C ASP A 362 29.60 -2.82 18.20
N ASN A 363 29.10 -2.09 17.18
CA ASN A 363 29.67 -0.80 16.75
C ASN A 363 29.52 0.32 17.80
N LEU A 364 28.58 0.21 18.75
CA LEU A 364 28.38 1.20 19.80
C LEU A 364 29.09 0.86 21.12
N GLY A 365 29.88 -0.22 21.15
CA GLY A 365 30.61 -0.65 22.34
C GLY A 365 29.71 -1.08 23.51
N GLY A 366 28.43 -1.34 23.24
CA GLY A 366 27.47 -1.79 24.24
C GLY A 366 27.39 -3.31 24.30
N GLY A 367 27.09 -3.87 25.48
CA GLY A 367 26.56 -5.23 25.57
C GLY A 367 25.26 -5.38 24.77
N ARG A 368 24.80 -6.61 24.57
CA ARG A 368 23.51 -6.84 23.89
C ARG A 368 22.38 -6.68 24.90
N THR A 369 21.18 -6.27 24.45
CA THR A 369 19.97 -6.40 25.26
C THR A 369 19.83 -7.86 25.73
N PRO A 370 19.35 -8.13 26.96
CA PRO A 370 19.20 -9.50 27.44
C PRO A 370 18.41 -10.33 26.43
N ILE A 371 18.90 -11.52 26.09
CA ILE A 371 18.26 -12.36 25.08
C ILE A 371 16.90 -12.82 25.63
N HIS A 372 15.83 -12.27 25.06
CA HIS A 372 14.48 -12.79 25.22
C HIS A 372 14.23 -13.87 24.15
N LYS A 373 13.46 -14.92 24.47
CA LYS A 373 13.05 -15.91 23.45
C LYS A 373 12.07 -15.22 22.51
N GLY A 374 12.50 -14.88 21.31
CA GLY A 374 11.61 -14.25 20.35
C GLY A 374 10.50 -15.17 19.84
N ALA A 375 9.38 -14.58 19.44
CA ALA A 375 8.25 -15.29 18.82
C ALA A 375 7.89 -14.74 17.43
N ASN A 376 8.55 -13.68 16.96
CA ASN A 376 8.41 -13.20 15.59
C ASN A 376 9.11 -14.17 14.63
N VAL A 377 8.38 -14.67 13.63
CA VAL A 377 8.90 -15.61 12.60
C VAL A 377 9.16 -14.94 11.26
N SER A 378 8.76 -13.69 11.12
CA SER A 378 8.88 -12.89 9.91
C SER A 378 9.18 -11.45 10.27
N SER A 379 9.77 -10.73 9.33
CA SER A 379 10.03 -9.31 9.44
C SER A 379 9.02 -8.52 8.58
N PRO A 380 8.44 -7.42 9.10
CA PRO A 380 7.41 -6.65 8.39
C PRO A 380 7.95 -5.84 7.22
N ILE A 381 9.27 -5.53 7.20
CA ILE A 381 9.89 -4.86 6.05
C ILE A 381 10.18 -5.82 4.88
N PHE A 382 9.98 -7.13 5.10
CA PHE A 382 9.96 -8.13 4.06
C PHE A 382 8.54 -8.47 3.65
N SER A 383 8.43 -8.79 2.39
CA SER A 383 7.21 -9.27 1.78
C SER A 383 6.82 -10.61 2.41
N VAL A 384 5.73 -10.66 3.20
CA VAL A 384 5.26 -11.93 3.80
C VAL A 384 4.66 -12.88 2.74
N GLY A 385 4.39 -12.39 1.52
CA GLY A 385 4.19 -13.26 0.37
C GLY A 385 5.52 -13.85 -0.06
N ILE A 386 5.64 -15.19 -0.08
CA ILE A 386 6.49 -15.88 -1.06
C ILE A 386 6.34 -15.09 -2.37
N PRO A 387 7.40 -14.62 -3.03
CA PRO A 387 7.22 -14.15 -4.39
C PRO A 387 6.73 -15.38 -5.15
N ALA A 388 5.43 -15.41 -5.36
CA ALA A 388 4.77 -16.34 -6.22
C ALA A 388 5.54 -16.31 -7.54
N GLU A 389 6.33 -17.34 -7.80
CA GLU A 389 6.90 -17.52 -9.12
C GLU A 389 5.72 -17.64 -10.07
N ILE A 390 5.72 -16.81 -11.10
CA ILE A 390 4.78 -16.93 -12.18
C ILE A 390 5.34 -18.03 -13.07
N ARG A 391 4.69 -19.18 -13.05
CA ARG A 391 5.13 -20.35 -13.82
C ARG A 391 4.56 -20.27 -15.21
N MET A 392 5.43 -20.26 -16.21
CA MET A 392 5.09 -20.30 -17.62
C MET A 392 5.33 -21.71 -18.16
N VAL A 393 4.29 -22.32 -18.72
CA VAL A 393 4.37 -23.57 -19.46
C VAL A 393 4.12 -23.27 -20.93
N PRO A 394 5.10 -23.50 -21.82
CA PRO A 394 4.88 -23.35 -23.25
C PRO A 394 4.03 -24.53 -23.74
N LEU A 395 2.86 -24.25 -24.31
CA LEU A 395 2.01 -25.24 -24.96
C LEU A 395 2.07 -25.06 -26.47
N ARG A 396 2.55 -26.09 -27.15
CA ARG A 396 2.55 -26.18 -28.62
C ARG A 396 1.87 -27.48 -29.03
N PRO A 397 0.53 -27.54 -29.01
CA PRO A 397 -0.18 -28.75 -29.42
C PRO A 397 0.08 -29.02 -30.90
N PHE A 398 0.14 -30.30 -31.29
CA PHE A 398 0.18 -30.66 -32.70
C PHE A 398 -1.12 -30.18 -33.37
N ASN A 399 -1.00 -29.37 -34.43
CA ASN A 399 -2.10 -28.79 -35.22
C ASN A 399 -2.93 -27.65 -34.56
N GLU A 400 -2.55 -27.15 -33.39
CA GLU A 400 -3.19 -25.97 -32.79
C GLU A 400 -2.23 -24.77 -32.73
N ARG A 401 -2.80 -23.56 -32.58
CA ARG A 401 -2.01 -22.35 -32.38
C ARG A 401 -1.30 -22.44 -31.02
N GLY A 402 0.02 -22.23 -31.02
CA GLY A 402 0.81 -22.24 -29.79
C GLY A 402 0.40 -21.14 -28.81
N LYS A 403 0.48 -21.44 -27.51
CA LYS A 403 0.21 -20.51 -26.42
C LYS A 403 1.14 -20.71 -25.24
N ASN A 404 1.53 -19.61 -24.59
CA ASN A 404 2.24 -19.64 -23.32
C ASN A 404 1.20 -19.55 -22.19
N VAL A 405 1.24 -20.50 -21.26
CA VAL A 405 0.31 -20.55 -20.13
C VAL A 405 1.03 -20.12 -18.86
N TYR A 406 0.58 -19.02 -18.28
CA TYR A 406 1.15 -18.43 -17.07
C TYR A 406 0.24 -18.69 -15.88
N ARG A 407 0.79 -19.16 -14.77
CA ARG A 407 0.05 -19.39 -13.52
C ARG A 407 0.61 -18.54 -12.40
N ILE A 408 -0.29 -17.81 -11.74
CA ILE A 408 0.02 -16.92 -10.63
C ILE A 408 -0.69 -17.44 -9.39
N PRO A 409 0.02 -17.99 -8.39
CA PRO A 409 -0.61 -18.48 -7.17
C PRO A 409 -1.29 -17.36 -6.38
N GLY A 410 -2.51 -17.63 -5.93
CA GLY A 410 -3.20 -16.81 -4.94
C GLY A 410 -2.66 -17.07 -3.54
N SER A 411 -2.46 -16.01 -2.76
CA SER A 411 -2.20 -16.14 -1.32
C SER A 411 -3.50 -16.55 -0.63
N GLY A 412 -3.59 -17.80 -0.16
CA GLY A 412 -4.76 -18.31 0.55
C GLY A 412 -5.11 -17.45 1.77
N GLY A 413 -6.24 -16.76 1.68
CA GLY A 413 -6.83 -15.88 2.68
C GLY A 413 -8.15 -15.35 2.13
N LYS A 414 -9.01 -14.77 2.98
CA LYS A 414 -10.36 -14.25 2.62
C LYS A 414 -10.37 -13.09 1.60
N GLU A 415 -9.30 -12.89 0.86
CA GLU A 415 -9.06 -11.72 0.03
C GLU A 415 -8.96 -12.12 -1.44
N SER A 416 -9.58 -11.31 -2.29
CA SER A 416 -9.49 -11.41 -3.74
C SER A 416 -8.05 -11.64 -4.21
N ILE A 417 -7.83 -12.53 -5.18
CA ILE A 417 -6.52 -12.61 -5.85
C ILE A 417 -6.31 -11.27 -6.55
N SER A 418 -5.42 -10.42 -6.05
CA SER A 418 -5.12 -9.07 -6.56
C SER A 418 -3.74 -9.03 -7.20
N MET A 419 -3.67 -8.76 -8.50
CA MET A 419 -2.42 -8.44 -9.16
C MET A 419 -2.15 -6.93 -9.10
N GLY A 420 -1.17 -6.51 -8.31
CA GLY A 420 -0.82 -5.10 -8.17
C GLY A 420 -0.01 -4.57 -9.36
N PHE A 421 -0.67 -3.92 -10.31
CA PHE A 421 -0.04 -2.97 -11.24
C PHE A 421 -0.18 -1.55 -10.67
N ARG A 422 0.66 -0.58 -11.07
CA ARG A 422 0.39 0.84 -10.76
C ARG A 422 -1.00 1.19 -11.31
N GLY A 423 -2.00 1.38 -10.44
CA GLY A 423 -3.33 1.89 -10.79
C GLY A 423 -4.37 0.87 -11.26
N ALA A 424 -4.12 -0.45 -11.18
CA ALA A 424 -5.12 -1.46 -11.52
C ALA A 424 -4.89 -2.82 -10.83
N SER A 425 -6.00 -3.49 -10.48
CA SER A 425 -6.03 -4.85 -9.93
C SER A 425 -6.99 -5.73 -10.74
N VAL A 426 -6.60 -6.99 -10.97
CA VAL A 426 -7.51 -8.09 -11.35
C VAL A 426 -7.97 -8.74 -10.06
N HIS A 427 -9.26 -9.02 -9.89
CA HIS A 427 -9.83 -9.67 -8.70
C HIS A 427 -10.50 -11.00 -9.08
N ALA A 428 -10.22 -12.07 -8.34
CA ALA A 428 -10.93 -13.35 -8.43
C ALA A 428 -11.22 -13.89 -7.01
N LEU A 429 -12.35 -14.60 -6.83
CA LEU A 429 -12.79 -15.13 -5.53
C LEU A 429 -12.72 -16.67 -5.51
N PRO A 430 -11.89 -17.23 -4.62
CA PRO A 430 -12.22 -18.49 -3.97
C PRO A 430 -12.28 -18.29 -2.45
N ASN A 431 -13.40 -18.69 -1.84
CA ASN A 431 -13.62 -18.47 -0.40
C ASN A 431 -12.79 -19.40 0.51
N LYS A 432 -12.21 -20.50 -0.01
CA LYS A 432 -11.28 -21.44 0.65
C LYS A 432 -10.50 -22.24 -0.42
N GLY A 433 -9.28 -22.70 -0.10
CA GLY A 433 -8.51 -23.64 -0.93
C GLY A 433 -7.34 -23.06 -1.74
N SER A 434 -6.70 -23.89 -2.58
CA SER A 434 -5.61 -23.47 -3.48
C SER A 434 -6.20 -22.87 -4.75
N ALA A 435 -5.64 -21.76 -5.23
CA ALA A 435 -6.11 -21.10 -6.44
C ALA A 435 -4.98 -20.43 -7.24
N TYR A 436 -5.16 -20.35 -8.55
CA TYR A 436 -4.31 -19.66 -9.50
C TYR A 436 -5.14 -18.71 -10.37
N ILE A 437 -4.55 -17.57 -10.75
CA ILE A 437 -4.95 -16.90 -11.98
C ILE A 437 -4.10 -17.48 -13.11
N ARG A 438 -4.76 -18.02 -14.14
CA ARG A 438 -4.14 -18.49 -15.38
C ARG A 438 -4.29 -17.43 -16.46
N PHE A 439 -3.19 -17.06 -17.11
CA PHE A 439 -3.22 -16.32 -18.37
C PHE A 439 -2.75 -17.23 -19.51
N GLU A 440 -3.39 -17.11 -20.66
CA GLU A 440 -2.90 -17.75 -21.89
C GLU A 440 -2.58 -16.65 -22.89
N VAL A 441 -1.35 -16.61 -23.40
CA VAL A 441 -0.90 -15.64 -24.39
C VAL A 441 -0.53 -16.39 -25.67
N MET A 442 -1.16 -16.04 -26.80
CA MET A 442 -0.89 -16.69 -28.08
C MET A 442 0.54 -16.39 -28.55
N THR A 443 1.28 -17.41 -29.00
CA THR A 443 2.68 -17.25 -29.42
C THR A 443 2.84 -16.51 -30.75
N ASP A 444 1.78 -16.49 -31.56
CA ASP A 444 1.71 -15.72 -32.82
C ASP A 444 1.20 -14.28 -32.61
N TYR A 445 0.84 -13.93 -31.36
CA TYR A 445 0.22 -12.67 -30.96
C TYR A 445 -1.03 -12.28 -31.76
N LYS A 446 -1.68 -13.24 -32.43
CA LYS A 446 -3.00 -13.05 -33.03
C LYS A 446 -4.07 -13.18 -31.94
N PRO A 447 -5.28 -12.63 -32.14
CA PRO A 447 -6.34 -12.69 -31.13
C PRO A 447 -6.58 -14.12 -30.62
N HIS A 448 -6.76 -14.24 -29.30
CA HIS A 448 -7.24 -15.46 -28.67
C HIS A 448 -8.70 -15.71 -29.11
N ASP A 449 -9.18 -16.95 -29.01
CA ASP A 449 -10.58 -17.25 -29.34
C ASP A 449 -11.54 -16.66 -28.29
N THR A 450 -11.11 -16.73 -27.03
CA THR A 450 -11.78 -16.19 -25.83
C THR A 450 -10.93 -15.14 -25.08
N PRO A 451 -10.65 -13.96 -25.67
CA PRO A 451 -9.82 -12.95 -25.06
C PRO A 451 -10.43 -12.39 -23.76
N TRP A 452 -9.54 -12.07 -22.81
CA TRP A 452 -9.88 -11.42 -21.54
C TRP A 452 -10.65 -10.11 -21.75
N ALA A 453 -10.30 -9.37 -22.80
CA ALA A 453 -11.08 -8.31 -23.42
C ALA A 453 -10.75 -8.29 -24.91
N GLY A 454 -11.77 -8.14 -25.75
CA GLY A 454 -11.59 -7.95 -27.18
C GLY A 454 -11.34 -6.48 -27.52
N PHE A 455 -10.32 -6.23 -28.35
CA PHE A 455 -9.92 -4.88 -28.79
C PHE A 455 -10.05 -4.73 -30.30
N PRO A 456 -10.34 -3.52 -30.80
CA PRO A 456 -10.45 -3.30 -32.23
C PRO A 456 -9.10 -3.48 -32.92
N SER A 457 -9.12 -3.94 -34.17
CA SER A 457 -7.88 -4.15 -34.93
C SER A 457 -7.18 -2.84 -35.31
N VAL A 458 -7.91 -1.72 -35.32
CA VAL A 458 -7.40 -0.38 -35.61
C VAL A 458 -7.61 0.55 -34.42
N GLY A 459 -6.68 1.49 -34.23
CA GLY A 459 -6.72 2.42 -33.11
C GLY A 459 -5.54 3.41 -33.12
N PRO A 460 -5.30 4.13 -32.02
CA PRO A 460 -4.30 5.20 -31.97
C PRO A 460 -2.85 4.73 -32.09
N PHE A 461 -2.59 3.43 -31.92
CA PHE A 461 -1.26 2.83 -31.96
C PHE A 461 -1.21 1.67 -32.95
N GLN A 462 -0.02 1.39 -33.48
CA GLN A 462 0.22 0.24 -34.36
C GLN A 462 -0.11 -1.07 -33.63
N SER A 463 -0.59 -2.07 -34.37
CA SER A 463 -0.98 -3.37 -33.81
C SER A 463 -1.97 -3.25 -32.65
N PHE A 464 -2.95 -2.34 -32.76
CA PHE A 464 -3.88 -2.04 -31.67
C PHE A 464 -4.67 -3.26 -31.16
N GLY A 465 -4.91 -4.25 -32.03
CA GLY A 465 -5.55 -5.51 -31.64
C GLY A 465 -4.67 -6.46 -30.79
N PHE A 466 -3.37 -6.16 -30.62
CA PHE A 466 -2.38 -7.01 -29.92
C PHE A 466 -2.89 -7.51 -28.56
N PRO A 467 -3.49 -6.69 -27.67
CA PRO A 467 -3.89 -7.19 -26.36
C PRO A 467 -5.05 -8.20 -26.39
N SER A 468 -5.70 -8.41 -27.55
CA SER A 468 -6.68 -9.48 -27.73
C SER A 468 -6.01 -10.86 -27.81
N CYS A 469 -4.68 -10.98 -27.82
CA CYS A 469 -3.98 -12.27 -27.84
C CYS A 469 -3.95 -12.99 -26.48
N MET A 470 -4.55 -12.40 -25.45
CA MET A 470 -4.50 -12.92 -24.08
C MET A 470 -5.90 -13.30 -23.57
N SER A 471 -6.02 -14.49 -22.98
CA SER A 471 -7.16 -14.92 -22.15
C SER A 471 -6.78 -14.97 -20.67
N ALA A 472 -7.79 -15.00 -19.79
CA ALA A 472 -7.59 -15.13 -18.36
C ALA A 472 -8.64 -16.06 -17.75
N HIS A 473 -8.20 -16.88 -16.79
CA HIS A 473 -9.03 -17.85 -16.08
C HIS A 473 -8.63 -17.87 -14.60
N VAL A 474 -9.54 -18.32 -13.74
CA VAL A 474 -9.21 -18.75 -12.38
C VAL A 474 -9.24 -20.27 -12.34
N GLU A 475 -8.17 -20.89 -11.83
CA GLU A 475 -8.13 -22.32 -11.52
C GLU A 475 -8.14 -22.47 -10.00
N TYR A 476 -9.00 -23.31 -9.43
CA TYR A 476 -9.08 -23.48 -7.98
C TYR A 476 -9.54 -24.87 -7.56
N THR A 477 -9.24 -25.24 -6.31
CA THR A 477 -9.75 -26.45 -5.67
C THR A 477 -10.25 -26.12 -4.27
N LEU A 478 -11.41 -26.64 -3.88
CA LEU A 478 -12.00 -26.45 -2.55
C LEU A 478 -11.58 -27.55 -1.56
N ASP A 479 -11.35 -28.76 -2.09
CA ASP A 479 -11.08 -29.99 -1.35
C ASP A 479 -9.62 -30.49 -1.49
N GLY A 480 -8.84 -29.86 -2.38
CA GLY A 480 -7.48 -30.29 -2.72
C GLY A 480 -7.43 -31.47 -3.69
N ILE A 481 -8.58 -31.99 -4.12
CA ILE A 481 -8.72 -33.19 -4.94
C ILE A 481 -9.17 -32.81 -6.35
N GLN A 482 -10.34 -32.19 -6.48
CA GLN A 482 -10.87 -31.77 -7.77
C GLN A 482 -10.51 -30.31 -8.03
N TRP A 483 -9.89 -30.07 -9.19
CA TRP A 483 -9.64 -28.72 -9.69
C TRP A 483 -10.76 -28.27 -10.61
N PHE A 484 -11.08 -27.00 -10.54
CA PHE A 484 -12.05 -26.32 -11.39
C PHE A 484 -11.38 -25.15 -12.08
N GLU A 485 -11.81 -24.84 -13.29
CA GLU A 485 -11.50 -23.59 -13.97
C GLU A 485 -12.77 -22.77 -14.19
N GLN A 486 -12.59 -21.46 -14.27
CA GLN A 486 -13.65 -20.53 -14.62
C GLN A 486 -13.04 -19.37 -15.42
N PRO A 487 -13.59 -19.01 -16.59
CA PRO A 487 -13.07 -17.91 -17.37
C PRO A 487 -13.27 -16.56 -16.66
N LEU A 488 -12.30 -15.66 -16.85
CA LEU A 488 -12.37 -14.28 -16.39
C LEU A 488 -12.55 -13.37 -17.60
N GLN A 489 -13.59 -12.54 -17.57
CA GLN A 489 -13.86 -11.52 -18.58
C GLN A 489 -13.78 -10.14 -17.96
N ARG A 490 -13.04 -9.22 -18.59
CA ARG A 490 -12.93 -7.83 -18.12
C ARG A 490 -14.15 -7.02 -18.54
N VAL A 491 -14.70 -6.27 -17.59
CA VAL A 491 -15.66 -5.20 -17.89
C VAL A 491 -14.93 -4.10 -18.68
N LEU A 492 -15.45 -3.80 -19.87
CA LEU A 492 -14.93 -2.74 -20.74
C LEU A 492 -15.14 -1.37 -20.09
N ASN A 493 -14.28 -0.41 -20.43
CA ASN A 493 -14.40 0.96 -19.91
C ASN A 493 -15.73 1.61 -20.31
N SER A 494 -16.35 2.38 -19.42
CA SER A 494 -17.42 3.30 -19.83
C SER A 494 -16.82 4.40 -20.70
N TRP A 495 -17.42 4.63 -21.87
CA TRP A 495 -17.06 5.74 -22.76
C TRP A 495 -17.46 7.10 -22.22
N GLU A 496 -18.36 7.17 -21.23
CA GLU A 496 -18.93 8.43 -20.76
C GLU A 496 -17.85 9.33 -20.17
N THR A 497 -17.08 8.82 -19.22
CA THR A 497 -15.98 9.56 -18.60
C THR A 497 -14.93 9.98 -19.62
N ALA A 498 -14.61 9.11 -20.57
CA ALA A 498 -13.60 9.38 -21.60
C ALA A 498 -14.07 10.47 -22.58
N VAL A 499 -15.35 10.46 -22.98
CA VAL A 499 -15.94 11.46 -23.86
C VAL A 499 -16.13 12.79 -23.14
N GLN A 500 -16.68 12.80 -21.93
CA GLN A 500 -16.89 14.01 -21.12
C GLN A 500 -15.58 14.75 -20.86
N ARG A 501 -14.50 14.00 -20.57
CA ARG A 501 -13.17 14.58 -20.31
C ARG A 501 -12.31 14.73 -21.57
N ASN A 502 -12.85 14.36 -22.74
CA ASN A 502 -12.10 14.26 -24.00
C ASN A 502 -10.71 13.60 -23.83
N SER A 503 -10.66 12.49 -23.08
CA SER A 503 -9.42 11.87 -22.62
C SER A 503 -9.17 10.53 -23.29
N GLN A 504 -8.17 10.49 -24.18
CA GLN A 504 -7.71 9.24 -24.81
C GLN A 504 -7.13 8.28 -23.75
N ALA A 505 -6.50 8.79 -22.69
CA ALA A 505 -5.96 7.96 -21.62
C ALA A 505 -7.06 7.15 -20.90
N GLU A 506 -8.21 7.78 -20.63
CA GLU A 506 -9.36 7.10 -20.02
C GLU A 506 -9.98 6.07 -20.98
N ALA A 507 -10.18 6.45 -22.25
CA ALA A 507 -10.69 5.54 -23.28
C ALA A 507 -9.84 4.26 -23.39
N LEU A 508 -8.50 4.42 -23.30
CA LEU A 508 -7.54 3.34 -23.48
C LEU A 508 -7.14 2.61 -22.19
N LYS A 509 -7.73 2.92 -21.03
CA LYS A 509 -7.30 2.35 -19.74
C LYS A 509 -7.26 0.82 -19.72
N THR A 510 -8.31 0.15 -20.19
CA THR A 510 -8.35 -1.32 -20.24
C THR A 510 -7.36 -1.90 -21.27
N TRP A 511 -7.18 -1.22 -22.40
CA TRP A 511 -6.20 -1.62 -23.42
C TRP A 511 -4.76 -1.54 -22.88
N ARG A 512 -4.41 -0.43 -22.20
CA ARG A 512 -3.09 -0.22 -21.59
C ARG A 512 -2.82 -1.28 -20.53
N LEU A 513 -3.82 -1.61 -19.71
CA LEU A 513 -3.69 -2.65 -18.70
C LEU A 513 -3.41 -4.02 -19.33
N ALA A 514 -4.18 -4.42 -20.35
CA ALA A 514 -3.95 -5.69 -21.06
C ALA A 514 -2.55 -5.74 -21.68
N PHE A 515 -2.11 -4.65 -22.32
CA PHE A 515 -0.76 -4.53 -22.87
C PHE A 515 0.31 -4.68 -21.78
N SER A 516 0.16 -4.00 -20.64
CA SER A 516 1.10 -4.09 -19.53
C SER A 516 1.17 -5.47 -18.90
N ILE A 517 0.05 -6.20 -18.82
CA ILE A 517 0.03 -7.60 -18.36
C ILE A 517 0.86 -8.45 -19.31
N ILE A 518 0.60 -8.39 -20.62
CA ILE A 518 1.34 -9.17 -21.62
C ILE A 518 2.83 -8.79 -21.59
N GLN A 519 3.15 -7.49 -21.52
CA GLN A 519 4.51 -7.01 -21.44
C GLN A 519 5.27 -7.62 -20.25
N ALA A 520 4.62 -7.67 -19.08
CA ALA A 520 5.21 -8.24 -17.87
C ALA A 520 5.31 -9.78 -17.93
N LEU A 521 4.31 -10.46 -18.49
CA LEU A 521 4.27 -11.92 -18.60
C LEU A 521 5.27 -12.44 -19.63
N GLU A 522 5.45 -11.74 -20.75
CA GLU A 522 6.32 -12.14 -21.86
C GLU A 522 7.75 -11.58 -21.74
N GLY A 523 8.06 -10.86 -20.66
CA GLY A 523 9.40 -10.28 -20.44
C GLY A 523 9.77 -9.24 -21.49
N ILE A 524 8.79 -8.49 -22.00
CA ILE A 524 8.98 -7.55 -23.11
C ILE A 524 9.59 -6.23 -22.61
N VAL A 525 10.70 -5.84 -23.22
CA VAL A 525 11.36 -4.56 -23.07
C VAL A 525 11.10 -3.74 -24.33
N LEU A 526 10.41 -2.62 -24.18
CA LEU A 526 10.15 -1.71 -25.29
C LEU A 526 11.41 -0.92 -25.62
N THR A 527 11.74 -0.85 -26.91
CA THR A 527 12.91 -0.14 -27.44
C THR A 527 12.49 0.98 -28.40
N GLY A 528 13.37 1.97 -28.56
CA GLY A 528 13.14 3.11 -29.45
C GLY A 528 12.37 4.26 -28.78
N GLU A 529 12.00 5.26 -29.57
CA GLU A 529 11.13 6.35 -29.12
C GLU A 529 9.75 5.81 -28.75
N HIS A 530 9.27 6.22 -27.58
CA HIS A 530 7.99 5.80 -27.05
C HIS A 530 7.27 7.01 -26.46
N ASP A 531 5.97 7.04 -26.64
CA ASP A 531 5.09 7.99 -25.98
C ASP A 531 5.14 7.74 -24.46
N ASP A 532 5.04 8.80 -23.65
CA ASP A 532 5.00 8.73 -22.17
C ASP A 532 3.90 7.81 -21.63
N THR A 533 2.93 7.47 -22.48
CA THR A 533 1.92 6.43 -22.26
C THR A 533 2.51 5.05 -21.98
N PHE A 534 3.68 4.70 -22.52
CA PHE A 534 4.28 3.37 -22.41
C PHE A 534 5.45 3.36 -21.44
N SER A 535 5.44 2.41 -20.51
CA SER A 535 6.61 2.13 -19.69
C SER A 535 7.59 1.24 -20.48
N PRO A 536 8.90 1.59 -20.56
CA PRO A 536 9.90 0.78 -21.24
C PRO A 536 9.96 -0.67 -20.74
N ARG A 537 9.73 -0.83 -19.45
CA ARG A 537 9.72 -2.12 -18.76
C ARG A 537 8.57 -2.15 -17.77
N VAL A 538 7.79 -3.22 -17.81
CA VAL A 538 6.77 -3.54 -16.80
C VAL A 538 7.15 -4.89 -16.21
N ASN A 539 7.05 -5.02 -14.89
CA ASN A 539 7.31 -6.28 -14.19
C ASN A 539 6.29 -6.48 -13.07
N PHE A 540 6.14 -7.71 -12.61
CA PHE A 540 5.29 -8.07 -11.47
C PHE A 540 5.95 -7.75 -10.11
N ASN A 541 6.73 -6.67 -10.05
CA ASN A 541 7.55 -6.28 -8.91
C ASN A 541 8.43 -7.42 -8.36
N ARG A 542 7.88 -8.20 -7.41
CA ARG A 542 8.55 -9.25 -6.63
C ARG A 542 8.44 -10.64 -7.26
N GLN A 543 7.44 -10.86 -8.12
CA GLN A 543 7.23 -12.15 -8.77
C GLN A 543 8.15 -12.28 -9.97
N LYS A 544 8.92 -13.37 -10.02
CA LYS A 544 9.72 -13.74 -11.19
C LYS A 544 8.90 -14.65 -12.08
N VAL A 545 8.97 -14.42 -13.39
CA VAL A 545 8.46 -15.37 -14.37
C VAL A 545 9.54 -16.43 -14.59
N VAL A 546 9.17 -17.69 -14.36
CA VAL A 546 10.01 -18.85 -14.64
C VAL A 546 9.34 -19.70 -15.71
N VAL A 547 10.13 -20.22 -16.63
CA VAL A 547 9.69 -20.96 -17.81
C VAL A 547 10.07 -22.43 -17.63
N LEU A 548 9.12 -23.32 -17.92
CA LEU A 548 9.40 -24.75 -17.99
C LEU A 548 10.18 -25.03 -19.28
N GLU A 549 11.46 -25.35 -19.13
CA GLU A 549 12.31 -25.87 -20.20
C GLU A 549 12.26 -27.39 -20.17
N VAL A 550 11.90 -28.00 -21.30
CA VAL A 550 11.88 -29.46 -21.46
C VAL A 550 12.94 -29.83 -22.48
N ASN A 551 13.96 -30.57 -22.02
CA ASN A 551 14.92 -31.21 -22.90
C ASN A 551 14.41 -32.61 -23.25
N HIS A 552 13.81 -32.72 -24.44
CA HIS A 552 13.24 -33.98 -24.90
C HIS A 552 14.30 -35.06 -25.20
N LEU A 553 15.56 -34.67 -25.46
CA LEU A 553 16.66 -35.61 -25.72
C LEU A 553 17.18 -36.21 -24.42
N GLU A 554 17.33 -35.39 -23.39
CA GLU A 554 17.79 -35.83 -22.06
C GLU A 554 16.64 -36.30 -21.17
N GLN A 555 15.39 -36.17 -21.63
CA GLN A 555 14.17 -36.41 -20.84
C GLN A 555 14.12 -35.64 -19.52
N THR A 556 14.77 -34.48 -19.46
CA THR A 556 14.82 -33.62 -18.27
C THR A 556 13.90 -32.40 -18.44
N ALA A 557 13.38 -31.91 -17.31
CA ALA A 557 12.61 -30.67 -17.26
C ALA A 557 13.11 -29.79 -16.11
N ARG A 558 13.19 -28.48 -16.34
CA ARG A 558 13.62 -27.53 -15.32
C ARG A 558 12.88 -26.20 -15.42
N TRP A 559 12.79 -25.49 -14.31
CA TRP A 559 12.35 -24.10 -14.29
C TRP A 559 13.53 -23.18 -14.51
N ALA A 560 13.51 -22.43 -15.60
CA ALA A 560 14.54 -21.44 -15.93
C ALA A 560 13.97 -20.02 -15.82
N PRO A 561 14.78 -19.00 -15.48
CA PRO A 561 14.34 -17.62 -15.55
C PRO A 561 13.86 -17.26 -16.97
N GLN A 562 12.75 -16.53 -17.07
CA GLN A 562 12.32 -15.99 -18.36
C GLN A 562 13.41 -15.10 -18.98
N THR A 563 13.61 -15.24 -20.29
CA THR A 563 14.48 -14.37 -21.07
C THR A 563 13.77 -13.09 -21.52
N GLU A 564 14.50 -11.98 -21.53
CA GLU A 564 13.97 -10.70 -21.99
C GLU A 564 13.78 -10.69 -23.51
N LYS A 565 12.61 -10.20 -23.96
CA LYS A 565 12.29 -9.99 -25.38
C LYS A 565 12.32 -8.50 -25.70
N ARG A 566 13.08 -8.09 -26.71
CA ARG A 566 13.10 -6.69 -27.17
C ARG A 566 12.11 -6.48 -28.29
N MET A 567 11.28 -5.45 -28.19
CA MET A 567 10.29 -5.10 -29.21
C MET A 567 10.19 -3.56 -29.33
N PRO A 568 10.03 -2.99 -30.53
CA PRO A 568 9.77 -1.56 -30.67
C PRO A 568 8.48 -1.16 -29.95
N ALA A 569 8.48 0.03 -29.35
CA ALA A 569 7.24 0.59 -28.81
C ALA A 569 6.19 0.81 -29.91
N PRO A 570 4.89 0.60 -29.62
CA PRO A 570 3.84 0.85 -30.61
C PRO A 570 3.83 2.32 -31.06
N GLY A 571 4.15 2.56 -32.33
CA GLY A 571 4.11 3.90 -32.91
C GLY A 571 2.68 4.45 -33.00
N ARG A 572 2.52 5.78 -32.95
CA ARG A 572 1.23 6.43 -33.20
C ARG A 572 0.82 6.23 -34.67
N VAL A 573 -0.46 5.97 -34.89
CA VAL A 573 -1.07 5.79 -36.22
C VAL A 573 -1.94 7.00 -36.52
N SER A 574 -1.80 7.61 -37.69
CA SER A 574 -2.64 8.74 -38.11
C SER A 574 -4.06 8.28 -38.51
N ILE A 575 -5.01 9.21 -38.52
CA ILE A 575 -6.39 8.94 -38.99
C ILE A 575 -6.39 8.37 -40.42
N ASN A 576 -5.54 8.89 -41.31
CA ASN A 576 -5.44 8.42 -42.69
C ASN A 576 -4.90 6.99 -42.78
N GLN A 577 -3.91 6.62 -41.94
CA GLN A 577 -3.45 5.24 -41.86
C GLN A 577 -4.56 4.31 -41.35
N ASN A 578 -5.28 4.71 -40.30
CA ASN A 578 -6.44 3.94 -39.82
C ASN A 578 -7.58 3.87 -40.86
N PHE A 579 -7.77 4.89 -41.69
CA PHE A 579 -8.71 4.84 -42.82
C PHE A 579 -8.30 3.75 -43.82
N ILE A 580 -7.03 3.72 -44.22
CA ILE A 580 -6.51 2.72 -45.16
C ILE A 580 -6.66 1.32 -44.59
N GLU A 581 -6.35 1.11 -43.31
CA GLU A 581 -6.49 -0.20 -42.65
C GLU A 581 -7.95 -0.64 -42.55
N LEU A 582 -8.86 0.27 -42.21
CA LEU A 582 -10.29 -0.03 -42.20
C LEU A 582 -10.81 -0.35 -43.60
N TRP A 583 -10.39 0.39 -44.62
CA TRP A 583 -10.75 0.13 -45.99
C TRP A 583 -10.24 -1.24 -46.44
N ARG A 584 -8.96 -1.56 -46.21
CA ARG A 584 -8.38 -2.86 -46.56
C ARG A 584 -9.14 -4.03 -45.95
N LYS A 585 -9.58 -3.87 -44.70
CA LYS A 585 -10.21 -4.94 -43.94
C LYS A 585 -11.70 -5.09 -44.22
N TYR A 586 -12.39 -3.99 -44.51
CA TYR A 586 -13.86 -3.94 -44.51
C TYR A 586 -14.47 -3.38 -45.81
N ASN A 587 -13.69 -3.15 -46.87
CA ASN A 587 -14.21 -2.71 -48.18
C ASN A 587 -15.20 -3.70 -48.82
N ASN A 588 -15.15 -4.98 -48.44
CA ASN A 588 -16.05 -6.01 -48.96
C ASN A 588 -17.41 -6.05 -48.25
N VAL A 589 -17.63 -5.20 -47.24
CA VAL A 589 -18.94 -5.11 -46.57
C VAL A 589 -19.90 -4.32 -47.44
N PRO A 590 -21.07 -4.89 -47.78
CA PRO A 590 -22.05 -4.16 -48.55
C PRO A 590 -22.48 -2.89 -47.82
N MET A 591 -22.48 -1.76 -48.54
CA MET A 591 -23.03 -0.47 -48.07
C MET A 591 -22.33 0.14 -46.84
N MET A 592 -21.18 -0.39 -46.41
CA MET A 592 -20.37 0.26 -45.37
C MET A 592 -19.68 1.48 -45.95
N VAL A 593 -19.86 2.63 -45.30
CA VAL A 593 -19.20 3.88 -45.68
C VAL A 593 -18.24 4.32 -44.61
N ILE A 594 -17.00 4.59 -44.99
CA ILE A 594 -15.95 5.12 -44.10
C ILE A 594 -15.80 6.61 -44.40
N GLY A 595 -16.04 7.45 -43.40
CA GLY A 595 -15.96 8.91 -43.58
C GLY A 595 -16.76 9.69 -42.54
N TRP A 596 -16.82 11.00 -42.75
CA TRP A 596 -17.37 11.97 -41.80
C TRP A 596 -18.87 12.14 -41.85
N ARG A 597 -19.44 12.06 -43.06
CA ARG A 597 -20.86 12.22 -43.26
C ARG A 597 -21.47 10.86 -43.57
N PRO A 598 -22.61 10.53 -42.93
CA PRO A 598 -23.44 9.49 -43.48
C PRO A 598 -23.77 9.87 -44.93
N PRO A 599 -23.85 8.92 -45.87
CA PRO A 599 -24.26 9.24 -47.22
C PRO A 599 -25.64 9.90 -47.15
N ARG A 600 -25.78 11.10 -47.74
CA ARG A 600 -27.09 11.79 -47.84
C ARG A 600 -28.11 10.97 -48.65
N GLN A 601 -27.64 9.96 -49.38
CA GLN A 601 -28.41 9.07 -50.24
C GLN A 601 -27.75 7.67 -50.19
N LEU A 602 -28.04 6.86 -49.18
CA LEU A 602 -27.96 5.41 -49.40
C LEU A 602 -29.19 5.04 -50.24
N HIS A 603 -28.97 4.55 -51.47
CA HIS A 603 -29.95 3.90 -52.34
C HIS A 603 -30.84 2.92 -51.55
N PRO A 604 -32.10 2.65 -51.99
CA PRO A 604 -33.22 2.36 -51.10
C PRO A 604 -32.86 1.25 -50.11
N VAL A 605 -32.54 1.69 -48.89
CA VAL A 605 -32.31 0.80 -47.76
C VAL A 605 -33.65 0.10 -47.50
N PRO A 606 -33.69 -1.22 -47.25
CA PRO A 606 -34.94 -1.95 -47.00
C PRO A 606 -35.85 -1.22 -46.01
N SER A 607 -37.17 -1.32 -46.17
CA SER A 607 -38.17 -0.51 -45.44
C SER A 607 -38.05 -0.53 -43.90
N ALA A 608 -37.47 -1.58 -43.32
CA ALA A 608 -37.17 -1.66 -41.89
C ALA A 608 -36.04 -0.70 -41.44
N ASP A 609 -35.08 -0.42 -42.31
CA ASP A 609 -33.97 0.50 -42.06
C ASP A 609 -34.33 1.94 -42.50
N SER A 610 -35.24 2.12 -43.47
CA SER A 610 -35.66 3.44 -43.96
C SER A 610 -36.44 4.26 -42.91
N LEU A 611 -37.24 3.62 -42.06
CA LEU A 611 -37.95 4.27 -40.95
C LEU A 611 -36.98 4.88 -39.91
N TYR A 612 -35.82 4.25 -39.71
CA TYR A 612 -34.81 4.73 -38.76
C TYR A 612 -34.06 5.96 -39.30
N TRP A 613 -33.81 6.00 -40.61
CA TRP A 613 -33.12 7.12 -41.26
C TRP A 613 -34.03 8.29 -41.60
N GLN A 614 -35.34 8.06 -41.84
CA GLN A 614 -36.27 9.11 -42.25
C GLN A 614 -36.94 9.84 -41.07
N GLY A 615 -37.02 9.24 -39.87
CA GLY A 615 -37.67 9.81 -38.69
C GLY A 615 -36.80 10.65 -37.76
N GLN A 616 -35.46 10.60 -37.85
CA GLN A 616 -34.53 11.37 -37.01
C GLN A 616 -33.40 11.99 -37.82
N ARG A 617 -33.72 13.03 -38.60
CA ARG A 617 -32.72 13.78 -39.40
C ARG A 617 -31.58 14.39 -38.56
N ASP A 618 -31.75 14.51 -37.24
CA ASP A 618 -30.80 15.17 -36.33
C ASP A 618 -29.89 14.20 -35.53
N ARG A 619 -29.98 12.87 -35.75
CA ARG A 619 -29.31 11.87 -34.89
C ARG A 619 -28.61 10.75 -35.67
N VAL A 620 -27.75 11.12 -36.61
CA VAL A 620 -26.93 10.11 -37.30
C VAL A 620 -25.79 9.65 -36.41
N MET A 621 -25.76 8.34 -36.11
CA MET A 621 -24.71 7.68 -35.32
C MET A 621 -23.82 6.81 -36.21
N CYS A 622 -22.51 6.90 -36.01
CA CYS A 622 -21.54 5.97 -36.59
C CYS A 622 -21.59 4.60 -35.90
N ASP A 623 -20.98 3.58 -36.50
CA ASP A 623 -21.04 2.20 -36.01
C ASP A 623 -20.45 2.06 -34.60
N VAL A 624 -19.36 2.77 -34.27
CA VAL A 624 -18.78 2.79 -32.91
C VAL A 624 -19.78 3.34 -31.88
N CYS A 625 -20.53 4.40 -32.23
CA CYS A 625 -21.56 4.95 -31.34
C CYS A 625 -22.78 4.02 -31.19
N ARG A 626 -23.07 3.19 -32.20
CA ARG A 626 -24.17 2.21 -32.18
C ARG A 626 -23.88 0.98 -31.34
N ILE A 627 -22.64 0.47 -31.39
CA ILE A 627 -22.24 -0.75 -30.68
C ILE A 627 -22.11 -0.48 -29.17
N ASP A 628 -21.68 0.73 -28.80
CA ASP A 628 -21.41 1.09 -27.41
C ASP A 628 -22.18 2.34 -26.96
N PRO A 629 -23.53 2.34 -26.94
CA PRO A 629 -24.30 3.55 -26.61
C PRO A 629 -23.99 4.04 -25.18
N ALA A 630 -23.88 5.35 -24.97
CA ALA A 630 -23.83 5.92 -23.61
C ALA A 630 -25.23 5.86 -22.97
N ASP A 631 -25.29 5.80 -21.64
CA ASP A 631 -26.54 5.75 -20.90
C ASP A 631 -27.19 7.13 -20.74
N GLU A 632 -26.40 8.17 -20.50
CA GLU A 632 -26.89 9.54 -20.26
C GLU A 632 -26.87 10.49 -21.47
N TYR A 633 -26.16 10.18 -22.56
CA TYR A 633 -26.15 11.01 -23.78
C TYR A 633 -26.88 10.33 -24.94
N PRO A 634 -28.15 10.70 -25.21
CA PRO A 634 -28.85 10.16 -26.35
C PRO A 634 -28.30 10.75 -27.66
N ASN A 635 -27.54 9.92 -28.38
CA ASN A 635 -27.75 9.71 -29.81
C ASN A 635 -27.21 10.72 -30.85
N SER A 636 -26.11 11.44 -30.62
CA SER A 636 -25.44 12.14 -31.73
C SER A 636 -23.94 11.92 -31.75
N CYS A 637 -23.39 11.65 -32.95
CA CYS A 637 -21.97 11.85 -33.20
C CYS A 637 -21.65 13.32 -32.96
N ILE A 638 -21.09 13.65 -31.79
CA ILE A 638 -20.65 15.02 -31.49
C ILE A 638 -19.56 15.36 -32.52
N PRO A 639 -19.81 16.31 -33.45
CA PRO A 639 -18.79 16.78 -34.36
C PRO A 639 -17.70 17.47 -33.56
N THR A 640 -16.44 17.27 -33.92
CA THR A 640 -15.35 18.05 -33.32
C THR A 640 -15.14 19.34 -34.08
N ASP A 641 -14.88 20.42 -33.34
CA ASP A 641 -14.54 21.75 -33.90
C ASP A 641 -13.20 21.77 -34.66
N SER A 642 -12.43 20.67 -34.60
CA SER A 642 -11.07 20.55 -35.15
C SER A 642 -10.99 20.41 -36.68
N GLY A 643 -12.12 20.40 -37.39
CA GLY A 643 -12.16 20.15 -38.84
C GLY A 643 -11.78 18.72 -39.25
N LEU A 644 -11.36 17.88 -38.29
CA LEU A 644 -11.14 16.45 -38.48
C LEU A 644 -12.49 15.73 -38.54
N ALA A 645 -12.63 14.93 -39.57
CA ALA A 645 -13.89 14.49 -40.11
C ALA A 645 -14.45 13.26 -39.33
N SER A 646 -14.62 13.34 -38.01
CA SER A 646 -15.01 12.22 -37.13
C SER A 646 -15.70 12.64 -35.83
N CYS A 647 -16.40 11.72 -35.17
CA CYS A 647 -17.01 11.98 -33.86
C CYS A 647 -15.97 11.85 -32.73
N THR A 648 -16.26 12.43 -31.56
CA THR A 648 -15.35 12.39 -30.39
C THR A 648 -14.84 10.98 -30.07
N ARG A 649 -15.69 9.95 -30.05
CA ARG A 649 -15.26 8.57 -29.76
C ARG A 649 -14.30 8.00 -30.80
N CYS A 650 -14.59 8.21 -32.08
CA CYS A 650 -13.71 7.80 -33.17
C CYS A 650 -12.37 8.55 -33.12
N ILE A 651 -12.38 9.82 -32.71
CA ILE A 651 -11.17 10.63 -32.52
C ILE A 651 -10.36 10.16 -31.32
N LEU A 652 -10.99 9.77 -30.21
CA LEU A 652 -10.30 9.15 -29.09
C LEU A 652 -9.61 7.83 -29.50
N LEU A 653 -10.13 7.13 -30.50
CA LEU A 653 -9.51 5.97 -31.14
C LEU A 653 -8.63 6.31 -32.36
N ASN A 654 -8.47 7.60 -32.66
CA ASN A 654 -7.74 8.14 -33.80
C ASN A 654 -8.11 7.51 -35.16
N ARG A 655 -9.40 7.25 -35.41
CA ARG A 655 -9.91 6.58 -36.61
C ARG A 655 -11.08 7.33 -37.23
N PRO A 656 -11.39 7.14 -38.53
CA PRO A 656 -12.57 7.71 -39.13
C PRO A 656 -13.87 7.10 -38.56
N CYS A 657 -14.96 7.85 -38.65
CA CYS A 657 -16.31 7.30 -38.49
C CYS A 657 -16.63 6.30 -39.61
N THR A 658 -17.54 5.38 -39.32
CA THR A 658 -18.14 4.51 -40.34
C THR A 658 -19.64 4.42 -40.15
N PHE A 659 -20.33 4.08 -41.24
CA PHE A 659 -21.77 3.97 -41.28
C PHE A 659 -22.13 2.71 -42.06
N THR A 660 -22.73 1.75 -41.36
CA THR A 660 -23.23 0.50 -41.93
C THR A 660 -24.73 0.41 -41.68
N PRO A 661 -25.55 -0.06 -42.66
CA PRO A 661 -26.96 -0.36 -42.42
C PRO A 661 -27.11 -1.28 -41.20
N ILE A 662 -28.14 -1.06 -40.38
CA ILE A 662 -28.27 -1.77 -39.09
C ILE A 662 -28.54 -3.26 -39.30
N SER A 663 -29.27 -3.62 -40.35
CA SER A 663 -29.49 -5.00 -40.78
C SER A 663 -28.16 -5.72 -41.04
N ILE A 664 -27.27 -5.11 -41.82
CA ILE A 664 -25.92 -5.63 -42.11
C ILE A 664 -25.05 -5.63 -40.86
N LEU A 665 -25.06 -4.57 -40.06
CA LEU A 665 -24.27 -4.50 -38.83
C LEU A 665 -24.66 -5.59 -37.83
N ARG A 666 -25.96 -5.93 -37.73
CA ARG A 666 -26.46 -7.06 -36.92
C ARG A 666 -26.05 -8.41 -37.50
N GLU A 667 -26.06 -8.58 -38.81
CA GLU A 667 -25.56 -9.80 -39.45
C GLU A 667 -24.07 -10.02 -39.15
N GLN A 668 -23.29 -8.95 -39.29
CA GLN A 668 -21.84 -8.98 -39.12
C GLN A 668 -21.39 -9.09 -37.67
N LEU A 669 -22.16 -8.58 -36.69
CA LEU A 669 -21.82 -8.66 -35.26
C LEU A 669 -22.63 -9.71 -34.48
N GLY A 670 -23.70 -10.24 -35.06
CA GLY A 670 -24.63 -11.14 -34.39
C GLY A 670 -25.53 -10.47 -33.35
N THR A 671 -26.39 -11.29 -32.73
CA THR A 671 -27.47 -10.87 -31.82
C THR A 671 -27.49 -11.65 -30.49
N ALA A 672 -26.40 -12.36 -30.17
CA ALA A 672 -26.36 -13.29 -29.03
C ALA A 672 -26.47 -12.60 -27.65
N ASP A 673 -25.88 -11.42 -27.48
CA ASP A 673 -26.03 -10.58 -26.27
C ASP A 673 -26.26 -9.12 -26.69
N PRO A 674 -27.48 -8.78 -27.15
CA PRO A 674 -27.75 -7.50 -27.76
C PRO A 674 -27.67 -6.38 -26.72
N THR A 675 -27.05 -5.26 -27.09
CA THR A 675 -27.25 -4.04 -26.29
C THR A 675 -28.74 -3.68 -26.29
N TRP A 676 -29.25 -3.36 -25.10
CA TRP A 676 -30.67 -3.10 -24.86
C TRP A 676 -31.27 -2.01 -25.78
N LYS A 677 -30.44 -1.12 -26.32
CA LYS A 677 -30.88 0.00 -27.18
C LYS A 677 -30.86 -0.28 -28.68
N THR A 678 -29.95 -1.12 -29.20
CA THR A 678 -29.77 -1.28 -30.66
C THR A 678 -29.97 -2.71 -31.17
N GLY A 679 -30.03 -3.71 -30.29
CA GLY A 679 -30.14 -5.11 -30.72
C GLY A 679 -28.85 -5.68 -31.31
N ILE A 680 -27.71 -4.99 -31.17
CA ILE A 680 -26.39 -5.42 -31.67
C ILE A 680 -25.61 -6.10 -30.54
N SER A 681 -25.03 -7.26 -30.80
CA SER A 681 -24.25 -8.01 -29.81
C SER A 681 -22.95 -7.32 -29.42
N ARG A 682 -22.66 -7.22 -28.11
CA ARG A 682 -21.29 -6.94 -27.62
C ARG A 682 -20.43 -8.21 -27.51
N THR A 683 -21.07 -9.38 -27.49
CA THR A 683 -20.43 -10.70 -27.54
C THR A 683 -20.51 -11.27 -28.96
N SER A 684 -19.80 -10.64 -29.91
CA SER A 684 -19.80 -11.11 -31.30
C SER A 684 -18.83 -12.27 -31.49
N THR A 685 -19.30 -13.38 -32.05
CA THR A 685 -18.45 -14.48 -32.57
C THR A 685 -18.21 -14.37 -34.07
N ARG A 686 -18.76 -13.33 -34.71
CA ARG A 686 -18.74 -13.12 -36.14
C ARG A 686 -17.47 -12.37 -36.59
N PRO A 687 -17.16 -12.34 -37.89
CA PRO A 687 -15.91 -11.76 -38.41
C PRO A 687 -15.68 -10.28 -38.04
N PHE A 688 -16.73 -9.52 -37.74
CA PHE A 688 -16.64 -8.10 -37.37
C PHE A 688 -16.38 -7.84 -35.89
N LYS A 689 -16.15 -8.89 -35.08
CA LYS A 689 -15.97 -8.73 -33.63
C LYS A 689 -14.86 -7.73 -33.27
N ASP A 690 -13.76 -7.71 -34.02
CA ASP A 690 -12.63 -6.79 -33.81
C ASP A 690 -12.79 -5.42 -34.52
N TYR A 691 -14.04 -5.05 -34.84
CA TYR A 691 -14.38 -3.71 -35.29
C TYR A 691 -14.39 -2.68 -34.15
N SER A 692 -14.82 -3.11 -32.97
CA SER A 692 -14.92 -2.33 -31.73
C SER A 692 -14.30 -3.09 -30.56
N PHE A 693 -14.45 -2.56 -29.36
CA PHE A 693 -14.26 -3.39 -28.16
C PHE A 693 -15.38 -4.44 -28.12
N TYR A 694 -15.05 -5.66 -27.71
CA TYR A 694 -15.98 -6.78 -27.68
C TYR A 694 -15.71 -7.71 -26.49
N LEU A 695 -16.72 -8.45 -26.11
CA LEU A 695 -16.65 -9.58 -25.18
C LEU A 695 -16.72 -10.88 -25.98
N THR A 696 -16.22 -11.98 -25.44
CA THR A 696 -16.32 -13.29 -26.13
C THR A 696 -16.99 -14.35 -25.30
N ILE A 697 -17.07 -14.13 -23.99
CA ILE A 697 -17.63 -15.06 -23.04
C ILE A 697 -18.97 -14.47 -22.56
N PRO A 698 -20.10 -15.13 -22.89
CA PRO A 698 -21.39 -14.77 -22.34
C PRO A 698 -21.35 -14.70 -20.81
N ARG A 699 -22.10 -13.77 -20.21
CA ARG A 699 -22.07 -13.55 -18.76
C ARG A 699 -22.40 -14.82 -17.94
N GLN A 700 -23.27 -15.67 -18.48
CA GLN A 700 -23.65 -16.96 -17.86
C GLN A 700 -22.50 -17.98 -17.87
N ASP A 701 -21.62 -17.94 -18.87
CA ASP A 701 -20.49 -18.87 -19.00
C ASP A 701 -19.34 -18.43 -18.08
N CYS A 702 -19.25 -17.14 -17.77
CA CYS A 702 -18.36 -16.60 -16.74
C CYS A 702 -18.70 -17.07 -15.32
N THR A 703 -19.84 -17.71 -15.06
CA THR A 703 -20.26 -18.15 -13.71
C THR A 703 -20.26 -19.66 -13.50
N THR A 704 -19.99 -20.45 -14.55
CA THR A 704 -20.08 -21.91 -14.49
C THR A 704 -18.69 -22.53 -14.35
N PRO A 705 -18.35 -23.17 -13.22
CA PRO A 705 -17.07 -23.85 -13.05
C PRO A 705 -17.00 -25.11 -13.92
N VAL A 706 -15.85 -25.34 -14.55
CA VAL A 706 -15.58 -26.54 -15.36
C VAL A 706 -14.51 -27.39 -14.66
N PRO A 707 -14.72 -28.70 -14.46
CA PRO A 707 -13.70 -29.55 -13.86
C PRO A 707 -12.48 -29.70 -14.77
N ILE A 708 -11.28 -29.63 -14.20
CA ILE A 708 -10.00 -29.78 -14.91
C ILE A 708 -9.07 -30.74 -14.18
N ALA A 709 -8.07 -31.24 -14.91
CA ALA A 709 -6.96 -31.98 -14.31
C ALA A 709 -6.12 -31.09 -13.37
N THR A 710 -5.42 -31.71 -12.43
CA THR A 710 -4.51 -31.01 -11.51
C THR A 710 -3.49 -30.18 -12.29
N PRO A 711 -3.44 -28.85 -12.09
CA PRO A 711 -2.47 -27.99 -12.77
C PRO A 711 -1.03 -28.41 -12.45
N ILE A 712 -0.13 -28.29 -13.44
CA ILE A 712 1.30 -28.49 -13.24
C ILE A 712 1.79 -27.51 -12.16
N GLY A 713 2.22 -28.05 -11.01
CA GLY A 713 2.62 -27.27 -9.84
C GLY A 713 1.53 -27.06 -8.76
N GLY A 714 0.32 -27.60 -8.96
CA GLY A 714 -0.83 -27.55 -8.04
C GLY A 714 -0.78 -28.54 -6.87
N SER A 715 0.05 -29.58 -6.97
CA SER A 715 0.28 -30.54 -5.89
C SER A 715 1.65 -30.30 -5.24
N ARG A 716 1.68 -30.15 -3.91
CA ARG A 716 2.93 -30.17 -3.13
C ARG A 716 3.70 -31.49 -3.27
N VAL A 717 3.03 -32.57 -3.70
CA VAL A 717 3.56 -33.95 -3.73
C VAL A 717 4.35 -34.25 -5.01
N LEU A 718 4.08 -33.55 -6.12
CA LEU A 718 4.71 -33.84 -7.42
C LEU A 718 6.14 -33.27 -7.56
N LEU A 719 6.55 -32.34 -6.70
CA LEU A 719 7.89 -31.74 -6.78
C LEU A 719 8.98 -32.63 -6.17
N SER A 720 8.68 -33.44 -5.15
CA SER A 720 9.66 -34.40 -4.60
C SER A 720 9.92 -35.59 -5.53
N ALA A 721 9.03 -35.87 -6.48
CA ALA A 721 9.19 -36.96 -7.44
C ALA A 721 10.03 -36.57 -8.67
N ILE A 722 10.15 -35.27 -8.98
CA ILE A 722 10.91 -34.78 -10.16
C ILE A 722 12.34 -34.39 -9.77
N THR A 723 12.62 -34.11 -8.50
CA THR A 723 13.98 -33.80 -8.02
C THR A 723 14.73 -34.97 -7.38
N ASN A 724 14.06 -36.10 -7.13
CA ASN A 724 14.67 -37.29 -6.52
C ASN A 724 14.78 -38.44 -7.52
N THR A 725 15.44 -38.21 -8.65
CA THR A 725 16.00 -39.30 -9.46
C THR A 725 17.51 -39.27 -9.34
N GLU A 726 18.01 -39.54 -8.14
CA GLU A 726 19.33 -40.14 -7.94
C GLU A 726 19.14 -41.31 -6.97
N ASP A 727 19.66 -42.46 -7.39
CA ASP A 727 19.79 -43.75 -6.69
C ASP A 727 18.51 -44.53 -6.35
N VAL A 728 17.93 -45.18 -7.36
CA VAL A 728 17.49 -46.57 -7.18
C VAL A 728 18.43 -47.45 -8.00
N SER A 729 19.41 -48.00 -7.30
CA SER A 729 20.23 -49.11 -7.74
C SER A 729 19.36 -50.28 -8.18
N ASN A 730 19.77 -50.90 -9.29
CA ASN A 730 19.42 -52.24 -9.77
C ASN A 730 18.62 -53.11 -8.77
N ASP A 731 17.38 -53.42 -9.11
CA ASP A 731 16.86 -54.76 -8.86
C ASP A 731 15.87 -55.16 -9.95
N ASP A 732 15.93 -56.43 -10.30
CA ASP A 732 15.39 -57.03 -11.52
C ASP A 732 13.85 -57.17 -11.54
N GLY A 733 13.29 -57.05 -12.75
CA GLY A 733 12.12 -57.84 -13.18
C GLY A 733 10.72 -57.35 -12.82
N GLU A 734 10.00 -56.79 -13.79
CA GLU A 734 8.91 -57.49 -14.50
C GLU A 734 8.21 -56.54 -15.49
N VAL A 735 8.09 -57.03 -16.72
CA VAL A 735 7.32 -56.44 -17.82
C VAL A 735 5.85 -56.75 -17.57
N ILE A 736 4.99 -55.73 -17.53
CA ILE A 736 3.56 -55.92 -17.83
C ILE A 736 3.12 -54.83 -18.81
N GLU A 737 2.90 -55.27 -20.05
CA GLU A 737 2.14 -54.60 -21.09
C GLU A 737 0.69 -54.41 -20.66
N THR A 738 0.12 -53.21 -20.86
CA THR A 738 -1.21 -52.98 -21.45
C THR A 738 -1.33 -51.55 -21.95
#